data_AF-A0A2T6N2W4-F1
#
_entry.id   AF-A0A2T6N2W4-F1
#
_cell.length_a   1.000
_cell.length_b   1.000
_cell.length_c   1.000
_cell.angle_alpha   90.00
_cell.angle_beta   90.00
_cell.angle_gamma   90.00
#
_symmetry.space_group_name_H-M   'P 1'
#
loop_
_entity.id
_entity.type
_entity.pdbx_description
1 polymer ?
#
loop_
_entity_poly.entity_id
_entity_poly.type
_entity_poly.pdbx_seq_one_letter_code
_entity_poly.pdbx_strand_id
1 'polypeptide(L)'
;MHHQKTLLALLLGMSATTALSDTPVFINEIHYDNTGTDVNEFVEIAGPVGTDLNGWQLVFYNGASSSLSVYSTIDLSGVLADDTASGYGFWVYNAPTNGIQNGTPDGIALVDSGGGVVQFLSYEGSFTASGGPADGMTSVDIGVAEISSTPVGLSLQLQGSGTLDSDFVWVSDLDDTPDLLNVGQSLNGSGPGDGGDGGDGGDPDSLAIYEIQGAAHSSPYAGQQVTTSGVVTAVDSNAFFVQDPLGDGDPLTSDAIYVFTQSAPGVVVGDQVEISGVVSEYTPGGSATGNLSMTQFYRPEVVVASQGNTPPDPVTIGRGGRVPPRQVIDNDQLQQFDPQEDGIDFYESLEAMRVKVMDAVAVTATNRFGEIFVLANMGEDATGMNRRGGITIGPDDFNPERIQIDFDSGIHNLYQVVDSGDRLGDVTGVVGYSYGNFEVYPTEDFTAQSGNLEADASTLVAEQERQLTIASFNLLNLDPNDGDGDADLADGRFDRLAEQIVNGLNAPDIIGLQEIQDNSGSQDDGVVDADLTLRELTKAIKGAGGPDYEYIDNPPQNNQDGGQPGGNIRVAYLFNPDTVEVDRESVTRVTDGDLSDGDAFSDSRKPLYARFKAADDEFHLINNHFSSKGGSTPLFGQVQPPVNGSEDERIAQAGVVNGLVTSILEADPEANVVVLGDLNEFEFMQPLRVLKGGDTPDLVNMTESLPALERYSYNYQGNAQALDHILVTHNLAARAEYDAVHLNSEFYDAASDHDPVLLRLNMEELDKTLRFATFNASLNRSAAGELISDLSTADDPQAKAVAEIIQRVRPDVLLLNEFDYDPSGTAIRHFMRNYLGKRQNGARRIKYRHVYFAESNTGIPTGLDMDNDGSSDGPGDAQGFGFYPGQYGMVVLSRYPIQRKRVRSFQHFLWKDMPDSMLPTDWYSAEEQELLRLSSKSHWDIPLKVKGRVVHVLASHPTPPVFDGDEDRNGRRNHDEIRFWIDYIAGADYIYDDKGRVGGLKPGEQFVILGDLNADPHDGDSTGNPAAKLLASPLVNTSITPVSIGGADAALRQGGINTTHLGGADFDTADFADWTPGNLRVDYVLPSMGLDMVNAGVFWPAANDPLFDLVGDWPFPSSDHRMVWIDVLKEGNRH
;
A
#
# COMPACT_ATOMS: atom_id res chain seq x y z
N MET A 1 44.10 -44.42 -9.16
CA MET A 1 45.41 -44.57 -9.84
C MET A 1 46.10 -43.21 -9.80
N HIS A 2 46.99 -42.96 -8.83
CA HIS A 2 48.46 -42.92 -8.97
C HIS A 2 49.04 -41.74 -9.79
N HIS A 3 49.35 -40.61 -9.12
CA HIS A 3 50.67 -39.94 -8.98
C HIS A 3 50.49 -38.48 -8.52
N GLN A 4 50.85 -38.14 -7.27
CA GLN A 4 52.06 -37.41 -6.82
C GLN A 4 52.18 -35.96 -7.34
N LYS A 5 51.95 -34.96 -6.47
CA LYS A 5 52.98 -34.16 -5.74
C LYS A 5 53.91 -33.37 -6.68
N THR A 6 53.81 -32.03 -6.71
CA THR A 6 54.87 -31.06 -6.33
C THR A 6 54.32 -29.61 -6.34
N LEU A 7 54.88 -28.74 -5.49
CA LEU A 7 54.70 -27.28 -5.35
C LEU A 7 53.45 -26.74 -4.61
N LEU A 8 53.57 -26.55 -3.30
CA LEU A 8 53.50 -25.20 -2.71
C LEU A 8 54.09 -25.24 -1.28
N ALA A 9 55.37 -24.88 -1.18
CA ALA A 9 56.04 -24.55 0.07
C ALA A 9 56.73 -23.22 -0.18
N LEU A 10 55.96 -22.13 -0.09
CA LEU A 10 56.40 -20.76 0.15
C LEU A 10 55.15 -19.89 0.24
N LEU A 11 54.69 -19.60 1.46
CA LEU A 11 53.88 -18.44 1.89
C LEU A 11 53.29 -18.74 3.28
N LEU A 12 54.18 -18.99 4.24
CA LEU A 12 53.94 -18.56 5.61
C LEU A 12 54.66 -17.21 5.72
N GLY A 13 54.04 -16.18 5.16
CA GLY A 13 54.32 -14.80 5.54
C GLY A 13 53.48 -14.53 6.77
N MET A 14 54.13 -14.41 7.93
CA MET A 14 53.51 -13.86 9.12
C MET A 14 53.09 -12.42 8.78
N SER A 15 51.80 -12.15 8.61
CA SER A 15 51.26 -10.81 8.89
C SER A 15 51.23 -10.69 10.41
N ALA A 16 52.38 -10.31 10.98
CA ALA A 16 52.40 -9.76 12.31
C ALA A 16 51.79 -8.36 12.17
N THR A 17 50.51 -8.20 12.47
CA THR A 17 49.99 -6.91 12.90
C THR A 17 50.77 -6.53 14.13
N THR A 18 51.75 -5.64 13.98
CA THR A 18 52.37 -4.98 15.13
C THR A 18 51.29 -4.12 15.75
N ALA A 19 50.63 -4.64 16.79
CA ALA A 19 49.79 -3.80 17.65
C ALA A 19 50.66 -2.64 18.13
N LEU A 20 50.24 -1.42 17.80
CA LEU A 20 50.87 -0.21 18.30
C LEU A 20 50.76 -0.22 19.83
N SER A 21 51.83 0.16 20.51
CA SER A 21 51.83 0.21 21.97
C SER A 21 51.10 1.47 22.42
N ASP A 22 50.12 1.28 23.30
CA ASP A 22 49.48 2.31 24.10
C ASP A 22 50.52 3.30 24.65
N THR A 23 50.29 4.59 24.43
CA THR A 23 51.32 5.64 24.52
C THR A 23 50.83 6.82 25.36
N PRO A 24 51.71 7.43 26.17
CA PRO A 24 51.37 8.65 26.88
C PRO A 24 51.39 9.89 25.98
N VAL A 25 51.89 9.82 24.75
CA VAL A 25 51.87 10.92 23.76
C VAL A 25 51.00 10.52 22.57
N PHE A 26 49.94 11.27 22.29
CA PHE A 26 48.89 10.87 21.36
C PHE A 26 48.17 12.06 20.70
N ILE A 27 47.50 11.81 19.58
CA ILE A 27 46.61 12.76 18.91
C ILE A 27 45.35 12.91 19.76
N ASN A 28 45.04 14.15 20.16
CA ASN A 28 44.04 14.48 21.17
C ASN A 28 42.74 15.06 20.60
N GLU A 29 42.86 15.84 19.52
CA GLU A 29 41.75 16.57 18.90
C GLU A 29 42.05 16.79 17.41
N ILE A 30 41.02 16.69 16.56
CA ILE A 30 41.12 16.84 15.10
C ILE A 30 39.96 17.69 14.61
N HIS A 31 40.25 18.68 13.76
CA HIS A 31 39.26 19.42 12.98
C HIS A 31 39.72 19.49 11.52
N TYR A 32 38.95 18.93 10.60
CA TYR A 32 39.29 18.73 9.19
C TYR A 32 38.14 19.01 8.19
N ASP A 33 36.87 19.12 8.61
CA ASP A 33 35.73 19.44 7.73
C ASP A 33 34.71 20.37 8.43
N ASN A 34 34.16 21.35 7.70
CA ASN A 34 33.05 22.18 8.18
C ASN A 34 32.20 22.79 7.07
N THR A 35 31.07 23.36 7.48
CA THR A 35 30.07 23.98 6.58
C THR A 35 30.69 25.03 5.65
N GLY A 36 30.78 24.68 4.38
CA GLY A 36 31.16 25.59 3.29
C GLY A 36 32.61 25.42 2.84
N THR A 37 33.55 26.11 3.47
CA THR A 37 34.98 25.98 3.17
C THR A 37 35.72 25.65 4.45
N ASP A 38 36.54 24.60 4.43
CA ASP A 38 37.24 24.03 5.58
C ASP A 38 38.19 25.06 6.21
N VAL A 39 37.66 25.84 7.15
CA VAL A 39 38.38 26.89 7.88
C VAL A 39 38.73 26.43 9.29
N ASN A 40 39.78 26.99 9.87
CA ASN A 40 40.25 26.69 11.23
C ASN A 40 40.71 25.23 11.46
N GLU A 41 40.96 24.44 10.43
CA GLU A 41 41.43 23.06 10.56
C GLU A 41 42.69 22.94 11.44
N PHE A 42 42.74 21.91 12.28
CA PHE A 42 43.89 21.64 13.13
C PHE A 42 44.00 20.18 13.58
N VAL A 43 45.18 19.84 14.09
CA VAL A 43 45.45 18.58 14.82
C VAL A 43 46.16 18.94 16.12
N GLU A 44 45.66 18.44 17.23
CA GLU A 44 46.28 18.57 18.54
C GLU A 44 46.92 17.27 19.01
N ILE A 45 48.07 17.40 19.68
CA ILE A 45 48.76 16.31 20.36
C ILE A 45 48.84 16.61 21.85
N ALA A 46 48.47 15.63 22.67
CA ALA A 46 48.67 15.66 24.12
C ALA A 46 49.86 14.76 24.52
N GLY A 47 50.56 15.13 25.59
CA GLY A 47 51.60 14.28 26.18
C GLY A 47 52.11 14.79 27.53
N PRO A 48 52.91 13.99 28.27
CA PRO A 48 53.34 14.38 29.61
C PRO A 48 54.18 15.65 29.56
N VAL A 49 54.03 16.50 30.57
CA VAL A 49 54.80 17.74 30.68
C VAL A 49 56.31 17.49 30.59
N GLY A 50 57.00 18.31 29.80
CA GLY A 50 58.43 18.17 29.56
C GLY A 50 58.80 17.22 28.42
N THR A 51 57.84 16.63 27.73
CA THR A 51 58.10 15.85 26.50
C THR A 51 58.68 16.76 25.42
N ASP A 52 59.86 16.40 24.91
CA ASP A 52 60.53 17.10 23.81
C ASP A 52 60.07 16.49 22.47
N LEU A 53 59.33 17.28 21.69
CA LEU A 53 58.79 16.87 20.40
C LEU A 53 59.80 17.07 19.25
N ASN A 54 61.02 17.54 19.51
CA ASN A 54 62.03 17.69 18.46
C ASN A 54 62.31 16.34 17.76
N GLY A 55 62.01 16.30 16.46
CA GLY A 55 62.19 15.11 15.62
C GLY A 55 60.95 14.23 15.51
N TRP A 56 59.86 14.54 16.23
CA TRP A 56 58.55 13.92 15.99
C TRP A 56 57.89 14.50 14.73
N GLN A 57 56.96 13.77 14.14
CA GLN A 57 56.26 14.18 12.91
C GLN A 57 54.77 13.82 12.96
N LEU A 58 53.92 14.67 12.36
CA LEU A 58 52.59 14.31 11.88
C LEU A 58 52.67 14.05 10.38
N VAL A 59 52.22 12.88 9.94
CA VAL A 59 52.23 12.49 8.52
C VAL A 59 50.80 12.24 8.07
N PHE A 60 50.34 13.00 7.09
CA PHE A 60 48.99 12.92 6.56
C PHE A 60 48.96 12.06 5.29
N TYR A 61 47.95 11.20 5.21
CA TYR A 61 47.78 10.19 4.18
C TYR A 61 46.45 10.37 3.47
N ASN A 62 46.49 10.26 2.15
CA ASN A 62 45.30 10.10 1.33
C ASN A 62 44.97 8.60 1.26
N GLY A 63 43.84 8.18 1.83
CA GLY A 63 43.45 6.77 1.92
C GLY A 63 42.53 6.30 0.79
N ALA A 64 42.16 7.18 -0.13
CA ALA A 64 41.41 6.80 -1.32
C ALA A 64 42.19 5.74 -2.14
N SER A 65 41.48 4.70 -2.57
CA SER A 65 42.04 3.52 -3.27
C SER A 65 42.85 3.84 -4.53
N SER A 66 42.64 5.03 -5.10
CA SER A 66 43.35 5.53 -6.29
C SER A 66 44.72 6.18 -6.00
N SER A 67 45.04 6.50 -4.74
CA SER A 67 46.25 7.25 -4.37
C SER A 67 47.09 6.54 -3.29
N LEU A 68 46.47 6.11 -2.18
CA LEU A 68 47.12 5.46 -1.01
C LEU A 68 48.51 6.04 -0.69
N SER A 69 48.62 7.36 -0.52
CA SER A 69 49.93 8.03 -0.46
C SER A 69 50.00 9.17 0.56
N VAL A 70 51.21 9.48 1.04
CA VAL A 70 51.47 10.65 1.90
C VAL A 70 51.32 11.93 1.08
N TYR A 71 50.48 12.85 1.54
CA TYR A 71 50.33 14.17 0.91
C TYR A 71 50.99 15.31 1.70
N SER A 72 51.20 15.14 3.02
CA SER A 72 51.84 16.15 3.86
C SER A 72 52.62 15.53 5.03
N THR A 73 53.74 16.16 5.40
CA THR A 73 54.51 15.83 6.61
C THR A 73 54.83 17.11 7.35
N ILE A 74 54.48 17.16 8.63
CA ILE A 74 54.72 18.29 9.53
C ILE A 74 55.72 17.85 10.59
N ASP A 75 56.87 18.52 10.64
CA ASP A 75 57.86 18.32 11.69
C ASP A 75 57.41 19.04 12.97
N LEU A 76 57.35 18.32 14.08
CA LEU A 76 57.03 18.86 15.39
C LEU A 76 58.30 19.41 16.05
N SER A 77 58.12 20.40 16.91
CA SER A 77 59.20 20.97 17.71
C SER A 77 58.65 21.65 18.94
N GLY A 78 59.50 21.79 19.96
CA GLY A 78 59.13 22.37 21.24
C GLY A 78 59.07 21.34 22.35
N VAL A 79 58.83 21.83 23.57
CA VAL A 79 58.69 21.00 24.77
C VAL A 79 57.31 21.28 25.33
N LEU A 80 56.51 20.22 25.57
CA LEU A 80 55.16 20.33 26.10
C LEU A 80 55.18 20.98 27.49
N ALA A 81 54.44 22.08 27.65
CA ALA A 81 54.28 22.80 28.91
C ALA A 81 52.93 22.46 29.55
N ASP A 82 52.88 22.39 30.88
CA ASP A 82 51.65 22.12 31.62
C ASP A 82 50.92 23.43 31.91
N ASP A 83 50.11 23.87 30.95
CA ASP A 83 49.32 25.10 31.05
C ASP A 83 47.88 24.85 31.58
N THR A 84 47.51 23.58 31.80
CA THR A 84 46.19 23.16 32.31
C THR A 84 46.22 22.58 33.74
N ALA A 85 47.40 22.48 34.36
CA ALA A 85 47.62 21.83 35.65
C ALA A 85 47.20 20.34 35.68
N SER A 86 47.19 19.69 34.52
CA SER A 86 46.88 18.27 34.34
C SER A 86 48.12 17.37 34.39
N GLY A 87 49.33 17.96 34.37
CA GLY A 87 50.57 17.22 34.17
C GLY A 87 50.82 16.80 32.72
N TYR A 88 49.93 17.20 31.80
CA TYR A 88 50.05 17.07 30.35
C TYR A 88 50.16 18.45 29.71
N GLY A 89 50.84 18.52 28.57
CA GLY A 89 50.86 19.69 27.70
C GLY A 89 50.34 19.35 26.31
N PHE A 90 49.91 20.38 25.60
CA PHE A 90 49.30 20.27 24.28
C PHE A 90 50.19 20.92 23.22
N TRP A 91 50.10 20.42 21.99
CA TRP A 91 50.75 21.00 20.83
C TRP A 91 49.77 20.98 19.67
N VAL A 92 49.49 22.16 19.12
CA VAL A 92 48.49 22.35 18.07
C VAL A 92 49.15 22.68 16.74
N TYR A 93 48.89 21.88 15.72
CA TYR A 93 49.14 22.24 14.32
C TYR A 93 47.89 22.87 13.72
N ASN A 94 47.96 24.17 13.41
CA ASN A 94 46.92 24.86 12.66
C ASN A 94 47.19 24.71 11.16
N ALA A 95 46.30 24.05 10.44
CA ALA A 95 46.40 23.86 9.00
C ALA A 95 45.94 25.14 8.26
N PRO A 96 46.45 25.41 7.04
CA PRO A 96 45.84 26.40 6.16
C PRO A 96 44.43 25.94 5.75
N THR A 97 43.54 26.85 5.35
CA THR A 97 42.22 26.50 4.79
C THR A 97 42.31 25.43 3.70
N ASN A 98 41.49 24.39 3.80
CA ASN A 98 41.51 23.15 3.03
C ASN A 98 42.88 22.44 3.09
N GLY A 99 43.48 22.42 4.28
CA GLY A 99 44.84 21.96 4.52
C GLY A 99 44.92 20.50 4.96
N ILE A 100 43.85 19.98 5.55
CA ILE A 100 43.64 18.57 5.86
C ILE A 100 42.64 18.03 4.83
N GLN A 101 42.83 16.79 4.37
CA GLN A 101 41.91 16.19 3.40
C GLN A 101 40.75 15.53 4.15
N ASN A 102 39.55 15.68 3.59
CA ASN A 102 38.27 15.11 4.04
C ASN A 102 37.75 14.07 3.03
N GLY A 103 38.64 13.24 2.48
CA GLY A 103 38.27 12.13 1.58
C GLY A 103 38.03 10.83 2.34
N THR A 104 37.10 10.01 1.84
CA THR A 104 36.73 8.72 2.47
C THR A 104 37.62 7.55 1.99
N PRO A 105 38.45 6.93 2.84
CA PRO A 105 39.00 7.43 4.11
C PRO A 105 40.31 8.22 3.90
N ASP A 106 40.67 9.06 4.86
CA ASP A 106 41.96 9.74 4.97
C ASP A 106 42.51 9.54 6.39
N GLY A 107 43.81 9.79 6.62
CA GLY A 107 44.41 9.44 7.90
C GLY A 107 45.68 10.18 8.30
N ILE A 108 46.01 10.10 9.58
CA ILE A 108 47.09 10.83 10.24
C ILE A 108 47.94 9.84 11.04
N ALA A 109 49.25 9.80 10.76
CA ALA A 109 50.21 9.08 11.58
C ALA A 109 51.03 10.03 12.46
N LEU A 110 51.05 9.75 13.77
CA LEU A 110 51.97 10.36 14.71
C LEU A 110 53.25 9.51 14.76
N VAL A 111 54.41 10.12 14.52
CA VAL A 111 55.70 9.44 14.40
C VAL A 111 56.69 10.01 15.42
N ASP A 112 57.35 9.13 16.18
CA ASP A 112 58.32 9.53 17.20
C ASP A 112 59.68 9.97 16.62
N SER A 113 60.54 10.53 17.49
CA SER A 113 61.90 10.95 17.12
C SER A 113 62.84 9.82 16.62
N GLY A 114 62.48 8.56 16.82
CA GLY A 114 63.16 7.39 16.30
C GLY A 114 62.68 6.95 14.92
N GLY A 115 61.63 7.57 14.39
CA GLY A 115 60.96 7.20 13.15
C GLY A 115 59.93 6.06 13.30
N GLY A 116 59.54 5.72 14.52
CA GLY A 116 58.49 4.74 14.81
C GLY A 116 57.11 5.38 14.74
N VAL A 117 56.15 4.70 14.11
CA VAL A 117 54.73 5.11 14.15
C VAL A 117 54.19 4.83 15.55
N VAL A 118 53.64 5.86 16.18
CA VAL A 118 53.06 5.86 17.53
C VAL A 118 51.57 5.64 17.45
N GLN A 119 50.89 6.39 16.59
CA GLN A 119 49.48 6.19 16.23
C GLN A 119 49.34 6.28 14.71
N PHE A 120 48.42 5.52 14.14
CA PHE A 120 47.98 5.69 12.77
C PHE A 120 46.46 5.65 12.75
N LEU A 121 45.85 6.83 12.77
CA LEU A 121 44.41 7.01 12.87
C LEU A 121 43.85 7.36 11.49
N SER A 122 42.61 6.97 11.22
CA SER A 122 41.83 7.42 10.08
C SER A 122 40.43 7.80 10.50
N TYR A 123 39.76 8.58 9.65
CA TYR A 123 38.36 8.92 9.76
C TYR A 123 37.65 8.48 8.48
N GLU A 124 36.34 8.23 8.61
CA GLU A 124 35.47 7.78 7.51
C GLU A 124 35.88 6.41 6.90
N GLY A 125 36.43 5.53 7.74
CA GLY A 125 36.87 4.19 7.36
C GLY A 125 38.37 3.95 7.62
N SER A 126 38.82 2.72 7.37
CA SER A 126 40.22 2.32 7.53
C SER A 126 40.88 1.97 6.19
N PHE A 127 42.20 2.16 6.10
CA PHE A 127 42.98 1.81 4.92
C PHE A 127 44.39 1.34 5.28
N THR A 128 45.03 0.62 4.35
CA THR A 128 46.44 0.25 4.49
C THR A 128 47.31 1.26 3.74
N ALA A 129 48.19 1.94 4.45
CA ALA A 129 49.05 2.96 3.86
C ALA A 129 50.05 2.36 2.87
N SER A 130 50.36 3.12 1.82
CA SER A 130 51.44 2.84 0.87
C SER A 130 52.42 4.01 0.86
N GLY A 131 53.67 3.74 1.21
CA GLY A 131 54.71 4.73 1.44
C GLY A 131 54.62 5.45 2.79
N GLY A 132 55.58 6.34 3.05
CA GLY A 132 55.68 7.03 4.35
C GLY A 132 56.15 6.13 5.51
N PRO A 133 56.20 6.66 6.75
CA PRO A 133 56.54 5.89 7.93
C PRO A 133 55.55 4.76 8.28
N ALA A 134 54.29 4.85 7.83
CA ALA A 134 53.25 3.84 8.08
C ALA A 134 53.10 2.84 6.92
N ASP A 135 54.07 2.74 5.99
CA ASP A 135 54.01 1.84 4.83
C ASP A 135 53.66 0.39 5.21
N GLY A 136 52.55 -0.11 4.67
CA GLY A 136 52.02 -1.44 4.94
C GLY A 136 51.26 -1.61 6.27
N MET A 137 51.06 -0.54 7.04
CA MET A 137 50.21 -0.55 8.24
C MET A 137 48.77 -0.21 7.87
N THR A 138 47.81 -0.86 8.54
CA THR A 138 46.39 -0.50 8.46
C THR A 138 46.08 0.53 9.54
N SER A 139 45.41 1.63 9.18
CA SER A 139 44.96 2.65 10.12
C SER A 139 43.89 2.12 11.06
N VAL A 140 43.76 2.75 12.21
CA VAL A 140 42.65 2.57 13.15
C VAL A 140 41.62 3.65 12.86
N ASP A 141 40.43 3.24 12.42
CA ASP A 141 39.30 4.15 12.26
C ASP A 141 38.86 4.66 13.64
N ILE A 142 38.76 5.98 13.80
CA ILE A 142 38.38 6.61 15.07
C ILE A 142 36.89 6.49 15.35
N GLY A 143 36.06 6.12 14.36
CA GLY A 143 34.64 5.81 14.52
C GLY A 143 33.72 7.02 14.62
N VAL A 144 34.26 8.23 14.55
CA VAL A 144 33.53 9.50 14.42
C VAL A 144 34.12 10.31 13.27
N ALA A 145 33.34 11.21 12.68
CA ALA A 145 33.73 11.99 11.51
C ALA A 145 33.09 13.38 11.56
N GLU A 146 33.77 14.35 10.95
CA GLU A 146 33.15 15.62 10.58
C GLU A 146 32.59 15.48 9.17
N ILE A 147 31.47 16.15 8.92
CA ILE A 147 30.79 16.14 7.63
C ILE A 147 30.78 17.55 7.06
N SER A 148 30.50 17.68 5.76
CA SER A 148 30.40 18.96 5.05
C SER A 148 29.38 19.97 5.62
N SER A 149 28.57 19.58 6.62
CA SER A 149 27.63 20.41 7.35
C SER A 149 27.99 20.60 8.83
N THR A 150 29.14 20.14 9.30
CA THR A 150 29.63 20.39 10.67
C THR A 150 29.79 21.90 10.89
N PRO A 151 29.21 22.49 11.94
CA PRO A 151 29.39 23.91 12.22
C PRO A 151 30.85 24.29 12.48
N VAL A 152 31.25 25.50 12.04
CA VAL A 152 32.58 26.04 12.35
C VAL A 152 32.74 26.21 13.87
N GLY A 153 33.83 25.69 14.42
CA GLY A 153 34.15 25.76 15.84
C GLY A 153 33.79 24.49 16.62
N LEU A 154 33.38 23.42 15.95
CA LEU A 154 33.32 22.08 16.52
C LEU A 154 34.52 21.24 16.06
N SER A 155 34.88 20.23 16.83
CA SER A 155 35.99 19.32 16.55
C SER A 155 35.68 17.88 17.00
N LEU A 156 36.49 16.93 16.52
CA LEU A 156 36.56 15.58 17.07
C LEU A 156 37.50 15.55 18.26
N GLN A 157 37.04 15.10 19.42
CA GLN A 157 37.79 15.15 20.68
C GLN A 157 37.83 13.80 21.38
N LEU A 158 38.94 13.51 22.07
CA LEU A 158 39.01 12.43 23.05
C LEU A 158 38.34 12.82 24.38
N GLN A 159 37.37 12.02 24.82
CA GLN A 159 36.74 12.08 26.14
C GLN A 159 37.12 10.88 27.02
N GLY A 160 37.09 11.04 28.34
CA GLY A 160 37.44 9.98 29.30
C GLY A 160 38.42 10.44 30.36
N SER A 161 38.90 9.52 31.20
CA SER A 161 39.81 9.81 32.30
C SER A 161 41.01 8.88 32.28
N GLY A 162 42.22 9.42 32.13
CA GLY A 162 43.40 8.58 31.97
C GLY A 162 44.73 9.30 31.73
N THR A 163 45.68 8.56 31.19
CA THR A 163 47.04 9.04 30.85
C THR A 163 47.57 8.44 29.54
N LEU A 164 46.90 7.44 28.99
CA LEU A 164 47.27 6.75 27.77
C LEU A 164 46.16 6.92 26.73
N ASP A 165 46.47 6.82 25.44
CA ASP A 165 45.47 7.03 24.39
C ASP A 165 44.30 6.06 24.46
N SER A 166 44.52 4.83 24.92
CA SER A 166 43.46 3.84 25.09
C SER A 166 42.51 4.09 26.27
N ASP A 167 42.81 5.06 27.14
CA ASP A 167 41.93 5.46 28.25
C ASP A 167 40.76 6.37 27.79
N PHE A 168 40.75 6.77 26.50
CA PHE A 168 39.81 7.74 25.96
C PHE A 168 39.01 7.20 24.77
N VAL A 169 37.90 7.85 24.46
CA VAL A 169 37.03 7.56 23.32
C VAL A 169 36.87 8.81 22.47
N TRP A 170 36.89 8.67 21.15
CA TRP A 170 36.62 9.77 20.23
C TRP A 170 35.13 10.12 20.20
N VAL A 171 34.81 11.40 20.29
CA VAL A 171 33.45 11.96 20.25
C VAL A 171 33.46 13.13 19.26
N SER A 172 32.36 13.31 18.52
CA SER A 172 32.17 14.42 17.57
C SER A 172 31.34 15.57 18.14
N ASP A 173 31.26 16.66 17.37
CA ASP A 173 30.31 17.77 17.57
C ASP A 173 30.48 18.53 18.90
N LEU A 174 31.71 18.62 19.40
CA LEU A 174 32.06 19.36 20.61
C LEU A 174 32.76 20.68 20.27
N ASP A 175 32.50 21.73 21.06
CA ASP A 175 33.18 23.03 20.93
C ASP A 175 34.70 22.82 20.98
N ASP A 176 35.44 23.35 20.00
CA ASP A 176 36.88 23.14 19.87
C ASP A 176 37.68 23.65 21.09
N THR A 177 38.71 22.89 21.47
CA THR A 177 39.51 23.12 22.68
C THR A 177 41.02 23.23 22.45
N PRO A 178 41.50 23.90 21.37
CA PRO A 178 42.93 23.93 21.09
C PRO A 178 43.74 24.56 22.24
N ASP A 179 44.80 23.87 22.65
CA ASP A 179 45.71 24.18 23.75
C ASP A 179 45.06 24.11 25.15
N LEU A 180 43.89 23.45 25.26
CA LEU A 180 43.14 23.23 26.50
C LEU A 180 42.84 21.73 26.70
N LEU A 181 42.25 21.39 27.84
CA LEU A 181 41.69 20.05 28.03
C LEU A 181 40.42 19.92 27.19
N ASN A 182 40.27 18.79 26.49
CA ASN A 182 39.04 18.46 25.78
C ASN A 182 37.83 18.44 26.72
N VAL A 183 36.66 18.72 26.17
CA VAL A 183 35.39 18.64 26.89
C VAL A 183 35.20 17.23 27.43
N GLY A 184 34.99 17.08 28.75
CA GLY A 184 34.80 15.76 29.36
C GLY A 184 36.08 14.93 29.54
N GLN A 185 37.26 15.51 29.29
CA GLN A 185 38.55 14.82 29.47
C GLN A 185 39.19 15.14 30.83
N SER A 186 39.70 14.10 31.49
CA SER A 186 40.57 14.19 32.67
C SER A 186 41.92 13.54 32.39
N LEU A 187 42.99 14.32 32.48
CA LEU A 187 44.36 13.82 32.34
C LEU A 187 45.02 13.75 33.73
N ASN A 188 45.47 12.56 34.12
CA ASN A 188 46.16 12.31 35.39
C ASN A 188 45.38 12.80 36.65
N GLY A 189 44.05 12.69 36.62
CA GLY A 189 43.17 13.08 37.71
C GLY A 189 42.95 14.59 37.85
N SER A 190 43.21 15.38 36.79
CA SER A 190 42.67 16.74 36.69
C SER A 190 41.13 16.69 36.68
N GLY A 191 40.45 17.66 37.27
CA GLY A 191 38.99 17.74 37.11
C GLY A 191 38.65 17.85 35.61
N PRO A 192 37.54 17.25 35.13
CA PRO A 192 37.09 17.47 33.75
C PRO A 192 36.97 18.98 33.52
N GLY A 193 37.50 19.46 32.39
CA GLY A 193 37.42 20.87 32.02
C GLY A 193 35.95 21.28 31.95
N ASP A 194 35.46 22.02 32.95
CA ASP A 194 34.06 22.41 33.02
C ASP A 194 33.84 23.68 32.19
N GLY A 195 33.27 23.49 31.01
CA GLY A 195 32.45 24.51 30.35
C GLY A 195 31.19 24.83 31.18
N GLY A 196 31.37 25.23 32.43
CA GLY A 196 30.43 25.86 33.35
C GLY A 196 29.04 25.24 33.53
N ASP A 197 28.92 24.28 34.45
CA ASP A 197 27.80 24.09 35.40
C ASP A 197 28.22 22.98 36.38
N GLY A 198 28.04 23.17 37.69
CA GLY A 198 28.65 22.34 38.72
C GLY A 198 27.80 21.13 39.13
N GLY A 199 28.40 19.94 39.04
CA GLY A 199 27.95 18.70 39.67
C GLY A 199 29.11 18.04 40.40
N ASP A 200 28.89 17.58 41.62
CA ASP A 200 29.87 17.02 42.53
C ASP A 200 30.24 15.56 42.19
N GLY A 201 31.54 15.26 42.19
CA GLY A 201 32.05 13.90 42.02
C GLY A 201 31.66 12.98 43.20
N GLY A 202 30.54 12.27 43.05
CA GLY A 202 30.17 11.09 43.83
C GLY A 202 30.87 9.81 43.34
N ASP A 203 30.85 8.76 44.17
CA ASP A 203 31.15 7.39 43.74
C ASP A 203 30.35 7.02 42.46
N PRO A 204 30.81 6.09 41.60
CA PRO A 204 29.99 5.64 40.47
C PRO A 204 28.63 5.17 41.01
N ASP A 205 27.56 5.86 40.60
CA ASP A 205 26.22 5.53 41.02
C ASP A 205 25.89 4.13 40.52
N SER A 206 25.54 3.24 41.46
CA SER A 206 24.96 1.95 41.13
C SER A 206 23.54 2.21 40.65
N LEU A 207 23.32 2.15 39.34
CA LEU A 207 22.04 2.39 38.69
C LEU A 207 21.41 1.06 38.26
N ALA A 208 20.09 1.00 38.31
CA ALA A 208 19.36 -0.09 37.69
C ALA A 208 19.34 0.08 36.16
N ILE A 209 19.16 -1.02 35.42
CA ILE A 209 19.23 -0.98 33.95
C ILE A 209 18.14 -0.09 33.35
N TYR A 210 16.92 -0.14 33.89
CA TYR A 210 15.80 0.71 33.46
C TYR A 210 16.04 2.22 33.71
N GLU A 211 16.89 2.59 34.67
CA GLU A 211 17.31 3.98 34.86
C GLU A 211 18.31 4.41 33.77
N ILE A 212 19.22 3.51 33.40
CA ILE A 212 20.20 3.75 32.32
C ILE A 212 19.48 3.88 30.99
N GLN A 213 18.53 3.00 30.68
CA GLN A 213 17.74 3.08 29.45
C GLN A 213 16.86 4.34 29.45
N GLY A 214 16.04 4.53 30.49
CA GLY A 214 15.09 5.63 30.53
C GLY A 214 13.90 5.44 29.57
N ALA A 215 13.00 6.44 29.54
CA ALA A 215 11.80 6.46 28.71
C ALA A 215 11.98 7.46 27.55
N ALA A 216 12.98 7.21 26.71
CA ALA A 216 13.36 8.00 25.55
C ALA A 216 14.19 7.16 24.59
N HIS A 217 14.33 7.59 23.34
CA HIS A 217 15.19 6.98 22.30
C HIS A 217 16.71 7.17 22.53
N SER A 218 17.11 7.72 23.67
CA SER A 218 18.52 7.84 24.06
C SER A 218 18.62 7.89 25.57
N SER A 219 19.69 7.30 26.08
CA SER A 219 19.95 7.20 27.50
C SER A 219 20.15 8.57 28.16
N PRO A 220 19.49 8.85 29.31
CA PRO A 220 19.80 10.03 30.12
C PRO A 220 21.21 9.98 30.76
N TYR A 221 21.91 8.85 30.63
CA TYR A 221 23.25 8.61 31.17
C TYR A 221 24.31 8.46 30.07
N ALA A 222 23.98 8.73 28.80
CA ALA A 222 24.96 8.75 27.72
C ALA A 222 26.18 9.63 28.06
N GLY A 223 27.38 9.11 27.83
CA GLY A 223 28.67 9.73 28.17
C GLY A 223 29.07 9.60 29.65
N GLN A 224 28.23 9.04 30.52
CA GLN A 224 28.51 8.93 31.95
C GLN A 224 29.07 7.55 32.32
N GLN A 225 30.00 7.55 33.29
CA GLN A 225 30.50 6.33 33.91
C GLN A 225 29.48 5.84 34.94
N VAL A 226 28.94 4.64 34.75
CA VAL A 226 27.93 4.05 35.64
C VAL A 226 28.32 2.62 36.02
N THR A 227 27.75 2.11 37.11
CA THR A 227 27.84 0.69 37.47
C THR A 227 26.44 0.09 37.54
N THR A 228 26.23 -1.07 36.95
CA THR A 228 24.95 -1.80 37.02
C THR A 228 25.18 -3.30 37.19
N SER A 229 24.09 -4.04 37.40
CA SER A 229 24.15 -5.50 37.50
C SER A 229 22.93 -6.15 36.89
N GLY A 230 23.09 -7.34 36.34
CA GLY A 230 21.98 -8.12 35.80
C GLY A 230 22.39 -9.54 35.42
N VAL A 231 21.48 -10.29 34.81
CA VAL A 231 21.71 -11.65 34.34
C VAL A 231 21.92 -11.65 32.84
N VAL A 232 22.95 -12.33 32.37
CA VAL A 232 23.23 -12.52 30.94
C VAL A 232 22.12 -13.35 30.30
N THR A 233 21.44 -12.79 29.29
CA THR A 233 20.29 -13.40 28.57
C THR A 233 20.68 -13.97 27.21
N ALA A 234 21.66 -13.36 26.54
CA ALA A 234 22.24 -13.82 25.27
C ALA A 234 23.71 -13.42 25.18
N VAL A 235 24.48 -14.15 24.38
CA VAL A 235 25.92 -13.90 24.15
C VAL A 235 26.19 -14.03 22.67
N ASP A 236 26.88 -13.05 22.10
CA ASP A 236 27.35 -13.05 20.71
C ASP A 236 28.91 -13.07 20.64
N SER A 237 29.44 -13.08 19.42
CA SER A 237 30.84 -13.08 19.03
C SER A 237 31.66 -11.91 19.55
N ASN A 238 31.05 -10.74 19.81
CA ASN A 238 31.75 -9.54 20.28
C ASN A 238 30.95 -8.72 21.32
N ALA A 239 29.82 -9.23 21.79
CA ALA A 239 28.90 -8.56 22.69
C ALA A 239 28.04 -9.55 23.47
N PHE A 240 27.27 -9.07 24.44
CA PHE A 240 26.27 -9.86 25.16
C PHE A 240 25.14 -8.97 25.70
N PHE A 241 24.02 -9.59 26.05
CA PHE A 241 22.82 -8.92 26.54
C PHE A 241 22.64 -9.22 28.03
N VAL A 242 22.28 -8.20 28.80
CA VAL A 242 22.07 -8.32 30.25
C VAL A 242 20.73 -7.71 30.61
N GLN A 243 19.96 -8.41 31.46
CA GLN A 243 18.66 -7.95 31.91
C GLN A 243 18.55 -7.99 33.43
N ASP A 244 17.88 -6.99 34.01
CA ASP A 244 17.54 -6.97 35.43
C ASP A 244 16.53 -8.10 35.71
N PRO A 245 16.84 -9.03 36.64
CA PRO A 245 15.95 -10.15 36.92
C PRO A 245 14.66 -9.78 37.66
N LEU A 246 14.57 -8.59 38.23
CA LEU A 246 13.35 -8.08 38.86
C LEU A 246 12.62 -7.08 37.95
N GLY A 247 13.38 -6.23 37.26
CA GLY A 247 12.86 -5.10 36.50
C GLY A 247 12.07 -4.10 37.35
N ASP A 248 11.53 -3.06 36.73
CA ASP A 248 10.63 -2.09 37.37
C ASP A 248 9.14 -2.34 37.05
N GLY A 249 8.85 -3.08 35.98
CA GLY A 249 7.51 -3.36 35.49
C GLY A 249 6.82 -2.16 34.83
N ASP A 250 7.57 -1.13 34.45
CA ASP A 250 7.09 0.01 33.68
C ASP A 250 7.21 -0.30 32.17
N PRO A 251 6.11 -0.26 31.39
CA PRO A 251 6.19 -0.49 29.95
C PRO A 251 6.93 0.61 29.17
N LEU A 252 7.31 1.72 29.81
CA LEU A 252 8.03 2.83 29.20
C LEU A 252 9.56 2.65 29.21
N THR A 253 10.10 1.68 29.93
CA THR A 253 11.55 1.51 30.12
C THR A 253 11.97 0.09 29.80
N SER A 254 13.15 -0.08 29.20
CA SER A 254 13.74 -1.41 29.04
C SER A 254 14.48 -1.83 30.32
N ASP A 255 14.24 -3.06 30.78
CA ASP A 255 14.99 -3.66 31.88
C ASP A 255 16.32 -4.32 31.43
N ALA A 256 16.68 -4.20 30.15
CA ALA A 256 17.85 -4.83 29.56
C ALA A 256 18.77 -3.84 28.85
N ILE A 257 20.03 -4.22 28.69
CA ILE A 257 21.04 -3.40 28.02
C ILE A 257 22.01 -4.26 27.21
N TYR A 258 22.45 -3.70 26.08
CA TYR A 258 23.47 -4.29 25.22
C TYR A 258 24.88 -3.94 25.71
N VAL A 259 25.80 -4.92 25.69
CA VAL A 259 27.16 -4.75 26.18
C VAL A 259 28.17 -5.13 25.10
N PHE A 260 28.81 -4.13 24.50
CA PHE A 260 29.79 -4.32 23.45
C PHE A 260 31.21 -4.50 24.01
N THR A 261 31.87 -5.59 23.65
CA THR A 261 33.21 -5.96 24.17
C THR A 261 34.31 -6.00 23.11
N GLN A 262 34.02 -5.67 21.84
CA GLN A 262 34.91 -5.75 20.66
C GLN A 262 35.45 -7.15 20.31
N SER A 263 35.33 -8.10 21.21
CA SER A 263 35.85 -9.46 21.11
C SER A 263 34.98 -10.39 21.93
N ALA A 264 35.13 -11.70 21.71
CA ALA A 264 34.31 -12.71 22.37
C ALA A 264 34.31 -12.51 23.89
N PRO A 265 33.13 -12.27 24.50
CA PRO A 265 33.04 -11.96 25.92
C PRO A 265 33.30 -13.22 26.78
N GLY A 266 33.81 -13.01 27.98
CA GLY A 266 34.17 -14.07 28.92
C GLY A 266 33.00 -14.62 29.77
N VAL A 267 31.76 -14.37 29.38
CA VAL A 267 30.53 -14.71 30.12
C VAL A 267 29.71 -15.78 29.40
N VAL A 268 28.77 -16.40 30.12
CA VAL A 268 27.76 -17.30 29.53
C VAL A 268 26.35 -16.93 29.99
N VAL A 269 25.32 -17.32 29.23
CA VAL A 269 23.92 -17.15 29.63
C VAL A 269 23.67 -17.70 31.03
N GLY A 270 22.99 -16.91 31.86
CA GLY A 270 22.73 -17.21 33.28
C GLY A 270 23.82 -16.76 34.26
N ASP A 271 24.93 -16.18 33.79
CA ASP A 271 25.86 -15.48 34.68
C ASP A 271 25.21 -14.19 35.20
N GLN A 272 25.28 -13.97 36.52
CA GLN A 272 24.99 -12.67 37.12
C GLN A 272 26.28 -11.85 37.04
N VAL A 273 26.21 -10.69 36.41
CA VAL A 273 27.36 -9.80 36.21
C VAL A 273 27.14 -8.46 36.90
N GLU A 274 28.25 -7.86 37.31
CA GLU A 274 28.38 -6.43 37.61
C GLU A 274 29.18 -5.80 36.46
N ILE A 275 28.68 -4.71 35.92
CA ILE A 275 29.22 -4.01 34.76
C ILE A 275 29.54 -2.59 35.20
N SER A 276 30.78 -2.15 35.00
CA SER A 276 31.19 -0.76 35.21
C SER A 276 31.82 -0.22 33.95
N GLY A 277 31.23 0.82 33.36
CA GLY A 277 31.72 1.40 32.12
C GLY A 277 31.00 2.70 31.78
N VAL A 278 31.35 3.26 30.62
CA VAL A 278 30.67 4.42 30.05
C VAL A 278 29.46 3.93 29.24
N VAL A 279 28.31 4.56 29.48
CA VAL A 279 27.11 4.40 28.65
C VAL A 279 27.28 5.23 27.39
N SER A 280 26.94 4.67 26.23
CA SER A 280 27.04 5.34 24.94
C SER A 280 25.87 4.96 24.03
N GLU A 281 25.54 5.86 23.11
CA GLU A 281 24.62 5.62 22.01
C GLU A 281 25.38 5.09 20.79
N TYR A 282 24.90 4.02 20.18
CA TYR A 282 25.46 3.45 18.96
C TYR A 282 24.43 3.41 17.85
N THR A 283 24.66 4.11 16.74
CA THR A 283 23.80 4.02 15.55
C THR A 283 24.30 2.93 14.60
N PRO A 284 23.57 1.81 14.42
CA PRO A 284 23.94 0.77 13.48
C PRO A 284 24.11 1.32 12.06
N GLY A 285 25.24 1.02 11.42
CA GLY A 285 25.57 1.54 10.08
C GLY A 285 26.01 3.02 10.03
N GLY A 286 26.04 3.73 11.16
CA GLY A 286 26.48 5.12 11.27
C GLY A 286 25.35 6.15 11.13
N SER A 287 25.60 7.39 11.57
CA SER A 287 24.59 8.45 11.69
C SER A 287 23.92 8.85 10.37
N ALA A 288 24.60 8.69 9.23
CA ALA A 288 24.05 9.03 7.91
C ALA A 288 22.92 8.10 7.44
N THR A 289 22.71 6.97 8.11
CA THR A 289 21.66 5.99 7.74
C THR A 289 20.25 6.44 8.11
N GLY A 290 20.11 7.40 9.03
CA GLY A 290 18.82 7.79 9.60
C GLY A 290 18.24 6.76 10.60
N ASN A 291 19.03 5.75 10.98
CA ASN A 291 18.71 4.76 12.00
C ASN A 291 18.65 5.39 13.41
N LEU A 292 17.85 4.80 14.30
CA LEU A 292 17.92 5.06 15.74
C LEU A 292 19.30 4.65 16.30
N SER A 293 19.67 5.24 17.44
CA SER A 293 20.77 4.70 18.24
C SER A 293 20.28 3.58 19.13
N MET A 294 21.23 2.75 19.58
CA MET A 294 21.01 1.79 20.65
C MET A 294 21.81 2.17 21.88
N THR A 295 21.21 2.01 23.06
CA THR A 295 21.90 2.23 24.34
C THR A 295 22.82 1.05 24.64
N GLN A 296 24.11 1.33 24.86
CA GLN A 296 25.07 0.28 25.18
C GLN A 296 26.12 0.69 26.22
N PHE A 297 26.77 -0.31 26.80
CA PHE A 297 28.10 -0.12 27.37
C PHE A 297 29.18 -0.37 26.32
N TYR A 298 30.09 0.59 26.17
CA TYR A 298 31.25 0.45 25.30
C TYR A 298 32.49 -0.03 26.09
N ARG A 299 32.88 -1.29 25.86
CA ARG A 299 34.08 -1.93 26.44
C ARG A 299 34.16 -1.84 27.98
N PRO A 300 33.09 -2.16 28.72
CA PRO A 300 33.10 -2.01 30.17
C PRO A 300 34.00 -3.04 30.87
N GLU A 301 34.30 -2.78 32.13
CA GLU A 301 34.77 -3.81 33.06
C GLU A 301 33.59 -4.70 33.45
N VAL A 302 33.76 -6.02 33.36
CA VAL A 302 32.71 -7.01 33.65
C VAL A 302 33.20 -7.99 34.70
N VAL A 303 32.47 -8.10 35.81
CA VAL A 303 32.75 -9.03 36.91
C VAL A 303 31.61 -10.02 37.04
N VAL A 304 31.90 -11.32 36.90
CA VAL A 304 30.92 -12.39 37.13
C VAL A 304 30.74 -12.60 38.64
N ALA A 305 29.60 -12.16 39.17
CA ALA A 305 29.25 -12.28 40.59
C ALA A 305 28.79 -13.71 40.96
N SER A 306 28.03 -14.37 40.08
CA SER A 306 27.63 -15.76 40.23
C SER A 306 27.27 -16.39 38.88
N GLN A 307 27.24 -17.73 38.81
CA GLN A 307 27.01 -18.48 37.58
C GLN A 307 25.79 -19.41 37.68
N GLY A 308 25.16 -19.70 36.55
CA GLY A 308 24.07 -20.67 36.44
C GLY A 308 22.75 -20.22 37.09
N ASN A 309 22.53 -18.91 37.13
CA ASN A 309 21.24 -18.33 37.51
C ASN A 309 20.22 -18.56 36.39
N THR A 310 18.93 -18.59 36.74
CA THR A 310 17.87 -18.63 35.74
C THR A 310 17.76 -17.25 35.09
N PRO A 311 17.81 -17.14 33.75
CA PRO A 311 17.49 -15.89 33.06
C PRO A 311 16.06 -15.42 33.36
N PRO A 312 15.76 -14.12 33.22
CA PRO A 312 14.41 -13.61 33.39
C PRO A 312 13.41 -14.27 32.42
N ASP A 313 12.15 -14.40 32.85
CA ASP A 313 11.07 -14.86 31.97
C ASP A 313 10.89 -13.85 30.81
N PRO A 314 10.63 -14.31 29.58
CA PRO A 314 10.55 -13.43 28.43
C PRO A 314 9.28 -12.56 28.49
N VAL A 315 9.38 -11.29 28.11
CA VAL A 315 8.21 -10.42 27.93
C VAL A 315 7.43 -10.92 26.74
N THR A 316 6.15 -11.24 26.93
CA THR A 316 5.31 -11.73 25.84
C THR A 316 4.84 -10.56 24.98
N ILE A 317 5.11 -10.63 23.68
CA ILE A 317 4.51 -9.78 22.64
C ILE A 317 3.33 -10.57 22.06
N GLY A 318 2.12 -10.04 22.22
CA GLY A 318 0.87 -10.70 21.86
C GLY A 318 -0.12 -10.80 23.02
N ARG A 319 -1.10 -11.69 22.88
CA ARG A 319 -2.29 -11.76 23.74
C ARG A 319 -1.91 -12.13 25.17
N GLY A 320 -2.31 -11.29 26.12
CA GLY A 320 -1.96 -11.50 27.54
C GLY A 320 -0.57 -11.00 27.93
N GLY A 321 0.16 -10.41 26.97
CA GLY A 321 1.37 -9.62 27.19
C GLY A 321 1.20 -8.19 26.69
N ARG A 322 2.26 -7.66 26.07
CA ARG A 322 2.27 -6.34 25.41
C ARG A 322 1.80 -6.49 23.97
N VAL A 323 0.97 -5.58 23.48
CA VAL A 323 0.45 -5.60 22.09
C VAL A 323 1.01 -4.39 21.37
N PRO A 324 1.72 -4.56 20.23
CA PRO A 324 2.22 -3.43 19.46
C PRO A 324 1.06 -2.55 18.95
N PRO A 325 1.26 -1.23 18.82
CA PRO A 325 0.40 -0.38 18.01
C PRO A 325 0.29 -0.94 16.58
N ARG A 326 -0.85 -0.70 15.94
CA ARG A 326 -1.26 -1.37 14.69
C ARG A 326 -1.53 -0.42 13.52
N GLN A 327 -1.19 0.86 13.65
CA GLN A 327 -1.41 1.87 12.60
C GLN A 327 -0.33 2.94 12.62
N VAL A 328 -0.05 3.49 13.81
CA VAL A 328 0.90 4.60 13.98
C VAL A 328 2.30 4.07 14.30
N ILE A 329 3.27 4.44 13.46
CA ILE A 329 4.69 4.25 13.77
C ILE A 329 5.14 5.33 14.76
N ASP A 330 4.88 6.59 14.41
CA ASP A 330 5.07 7.80 15.19
C ASP A 330 4.13 8.88 14.62
N ASN A 331 3.53 9.72 15.47
CA ASN A 331 2.69 10.84 15.02
C ASN A 331 3.12 12.22 15.52
N ASP A 332 4.25 12.32 16.21
CA ASP A 332 4.68 13.54 16.87
C ASP A 332 6.16 13.92 16.69
N GLN A 333 6.85 13.22 15.79
CA GLN A 333 8.25 13.41 15.44
C GLN A 333 9.19 13.07 16.59
N LEU A 334 8.92 11.96 17.29
CA LEU A 334 9.69 11.45 18.43
C LEU A 334 9.73 12.45 19.60
N GLN A 335 8.73 13.32 19.74
CA GLN A 335 8.68 14.36 20.78
C GLN A 335 8.13 13.83 22.11
N GLN A 336 7.19 12.90 22.06
CA GLN A 336 6.66 12.17 23.20
C GLN A 336 7.06 10.70 23.07
N PHE A 337 7.44 10.10 24.19
CA PHE A 337 7.69 8.66 24.26
C PHE A 337 6.41 7.97 24.77
N ASP A 338 5.60 7.43 23.86
CA ASP A 338 4.31 6.78 24.10
C ASP A 338 4.19 5.40 23.40
N PRO A 339 4.75 4.32 23.99
CA PRO A 339 4.69 2.96 23.45
C PRO A 339 3.28 2.34 23.39
N GLN A 340 2.22 3.04 23.84
CA GLN A 340 0.84 2.60 23.63
C GLN A 340 0.25 3.13 22.33
N GLU A 341 0.77 4.23 21.80
CA GLU A 341 0.32 4.88 20.58
C GLU A 341 1.29 4.62 19.42
N ASP A 342 2.60 4.73 19.68
CA ASP A 342 3.65 4.72 18.66
C ASP A 342 4.40 3.39 18.63
N GLY A 343 4.39 2.76 17.45
CA GLY A 343 5.08 1.49 17.22
C GLY A 343 6.58 1.57 17.43
N ILE A 344 7.20 2.72 17.12
CA ILE A 344 8.63 2.93 17.31
C ILE A 344 9.01 2.89 18.80
N ASP A 345 8.25 3.59 19.65
CA ASP A 345 8.43 3.61 21.10
C ASP A 345 8.15 2.24 21.73
N PHE A 346 7.17 1.52 21.19
CA PHE A 346 6.83 0.19 21.67
C PHE A 346 8.04 -0.75 21.64
N TYR A 347 8.78 -0.77 20.54
CA TYR A 347 9.96 -1.63 20.43
C TYR A 347 11.20 -1.03 21.10
N GLU A 348 11.34 0.29 21.12
CA GLU A 348 12.40 0.98 21.86
C GLU A 348 12.34 0.64 23.36
N SER A 349 11.14 0.65 23.95
CA SER A 349 10.93 0.23 25.35
C SER A 349 11.16 -1.27 25.61
N LEU A 350 11.51 -2.05 24.57
CA LEU A 350 11.89 -3.45 24.66
C LEU A 350 13.36 -3.68 24.25
N GLU A 351 14.13 -2.63 23.97
CA GLU A 351 15.53 -2.73 23.51
C GLU A 351 16.35 -3.67 24.41
N ALA A 352 17.11 -4.59 23.82
CA ALA A 352 17.92 -5.61 24.49
C ALA A 352 17.13 -6.62 25.35
N MET A 353 15.83 -6.45 25.55
CA MET A 353 15.04 -7.32 26.42
C MET A 353 14.84 -8.68 25.80
N ARG A 354 14.76 -9.68 26.66
CA ARG A 354 14.32 -11.02 26.27
C ARG A 354 12.80 -11.02 26.07
N VAL A 355 12.35 -11.32 24.86
CA VAL A 355 10.94 -11.33 24.46
C VAL A 355 10.50 -12.68 23.93
N LYS A 356 9.18 -12.89 23.91
CA LYS A 356 8.51 -14.00 23.25
C LYS A 356 7.42 -13.45 22.34
N VAL A 357 7.57 -13.62 21.03
CA VAL A 357 6.50 -13.40 20.06
C VAL A 357 5.56 -14.61 20.13
N MET A 358 4.35 -14.39 20.62
CA MET A 358 3.37 -15.46 20.84
C MET A 358 2.72 -15.89 19.53
N ASP A 359 2.65 -17.20 19.27
CA ASP A 359 1.97 -17.79 18.10
C ASP A 359 2.27 -17.03 16.78
N ALA A 360 3.56 -16.85 16.49
CA ALA A 360 4.04 -16.06 15.35
C ALA A 360 3.63 -16.69 14.00
N VAL A 361 3.20 -15.84 13.08
CA VAL A 361 2.91 -16.17 11.67
C VAL A 361 3.75 -15.29 10.74
N ALA A 362 4.38 -15.88 9.74
CA ALA A 362 5.13 -15.15 8.72
C ALA A 362 4.18 -14.35 7.81
N VAL A 363 4.50 -13.09 7.55
CA VAL A 363 3.75 -12.21 6.63
C VAL A 363 4.46 -11.96 5.30
N THR A 364 5.66 -12.51 5.17
CA THR A 364 6.47 -12.49 3.95
C THR A 364 7.34 -13.73 3.90
N ALA A 365 7.80 -14.11 2.71
CA ALA A 365 8.81 -15.14 2.56
C ALA A 365 10.15 -14.70 3.15
N THR A 366 10.99 -15.66 3.53
CA THR A 366 12.36 -15.36 3.98
C THR A 366 13.11 -14.58 2.91
N ASN A 367 13.70 -13.43 3.26
CA ASN A 367 14.40 -12.63 2.26
C ASN A 367 15.83 -13.15 1.98
N ARG A 368 16.55 -12.50 1.06
CA ARG A 368 17.92 -12.89 0.68
C ARG A 368 18.95 -12.80 1.81
N PHE A 369 18.66 -12.06 2.88
CA PHE A 369 19.51 -11.94 4.07
C PHE A 369 19.17 -12.99 5.12
N GLY A 370 18.07 -13.73 4.97
CA GLY A 370 17.62 -14.75 5.90
C GLY A 370 16.58 -14.27 6.90
N GLU A 371 16.16 -13.01 6.81
CA GLU A 371 15.23 -12.39 7.75
C GLU A 371 13.77 -12.81 7.47
N ILE A 372 12.96 -12.86 8.52
CA ILE A 372 11.53 -13.20 8.44
C ILE A 372 10.72 -12.12 9.14
N PHE A 373 9.71 -11.56 8.48
CA PHE A 373 8.76 -10.67 9.16
C PHE A 373 7.52 -11.46 9.60
N VAL A 374 7.10 -11.22 10.84
CA VAL A 374 6.01 -11.94 11.49
C VAL A 374 5.02 -11.02 12.18
N LEU A 375 3.84 -11.56 12.47
CA LEU A 375 2.88 -11.01 13.41
C LEU A 375 2.70 -11.96 14.59
N ALA A 376 2.49 -11.40 15.77
CA ALA A 376 2.04 -12.16 16.93
C ALA A 376 0.57 -12.61 16.78
N ASN A 377 0.15 -13.58 17.61
CA ASN A 377 -1.24 -14.05 17.71
C ASN A 377 -1.85 -14.49 16.38
N MET A 378 -1.06 -15.11 15.48
CA MET A 378 -1.50 -15.48 14.14
C MET A 378 -2.04 -14.29 13.30
N GLY A 379 -1.72 -13.04 13.65
CA GLY A 379 -2.21 -11.84 12.98
C GLY A 379 -3.66 -11.46 13.33
N GLU A 380 -4.29 -12.05 14.35
CA GLU A 380 -5.70 -11.78 14.72
C GLU A 380 -5.97 -10.30 15.06
N ASP A 381 -4.95 -9.56 15.50
CA ASP A 381 -5.07 -8.17 15.96
C ASP A 381 -4.61 -7.14 14.91
N ALA A 382 -4.13 -7.58 13.75
CA ALA A 382 -3.63 -6.72 12.68
C ALA A 382 -4.77 -6.12 11.82
N THR A 383 -4.54 -4.92 11.31
CA THR A 383 -5.51 -4.18 10.45
C THR A 383 -5.35 -4.49 8.97
N GLY A 384 -4.13 -4.84 8.55
CA GLY A 384 -3.78 -5.04 7.13
C GLY A 384 -3.80 -6.49 6.65
N MET A 385 -4.22 -7.46 7.45
CA MET A 385 -4.05 -8.88 7.14
C MET A 385 -4.84 -9.30 5.88
N ASN A 386 -4.13 -9.69 4.82
CA ASN A 386 -4.74 -10.11 3.55
C ASN A 386 -5.09 -11.61 3.56
N ARG A 387 -5.89 -12.05 2.59
CA ARG A 387 -6.39 -13.45 2.55
C ARG A 387 -5.29 -14.50 2.34
N ARG A 388 -4.09 -14.07 1.95
CA ARG A 388 -2.95 -14.95 1.58
C ARG A 388 -1.87 -15.02 2.64
N GLY A 389 -2.08 -14.38 3.79
CA GLY A 389 -1.20 -14.50 4.95
C GLY A 389 -0.22 -13.33 5.10
N GLY A 390 -0.20 -12.38 4.18
CA GLY A 390 0.61 -11.15 4.29
C GLY A 390 -0.14 -10.01 4.96
N ILE A 391 0.54 -8.88 5.14
CA ILE A 391 -0.03 -7.65 5.69
C ILE A 391 0.15 -6.48 4.71
N THR A 392 -0.97 -5.95 4.23
CA THR A 392 -1.01 -4.94 3.16
C THR A 392 -1.08 -3.54 3.76
N ILE A 393 -0.26 -2.62 3.23
CA ILE A 393 -0.23 -1.23 3.70
C ILE A 393 -1.50 -0.47 3.29
N GLY A 394 -1.82 0.57 4.06
CA GLY A 394 -2.85 1.56 3.74
C GLY A 394 -2.27 2.98 3.72
N PRO A 395 -3.10 3.99 3.34
CA PRO A 395 -2.67 5.39 3.30
C PRO A 395 -2.10 5.92 4.62
N ASP A 396 -2.63 5.45 5.75
CA ASP A 396 -2.28 5.87 7.10
C ASP A 396 -1.80 4.68 7.97
N ASP A 397 -1.41 3.56 7.34
CA ASP A 397 -1.04 2.33 8.05
C ASP A 397 0.12 1.62 7.34
N PHE A 398 1.31 1.72 7.93
CA PHE A 398 2.53 1.06 7.47
C PHE A 398 2.91 -0.14 8.36
N ASN A 399 1.90 -0.74 9.01
CA ASN A 399 2.00 -1.98 9.79
C ASN A 399 3.05 -1.94 10.91
N PRO A 400 3.00 -0.99 11.87
CA PRO A 400 3.93 -0.95 13.00
C PRO A 400 3.96 -2.24 13.84
N GLU A 401 2.94 -3.08 13.76
CA GLU A 401 2.87 -4.35 14.51
C GLU A 401 3.74 -5.47 13.94
N ARG A 402 4.40 -5.26 12.78
CA ARG A 402 5.30 -6.24 12.17
C ARG A 402 6.59 -6.37 12.99
N ILE A 403 7.05 -7.60 13.17
CA ILE A 403 8.25 -7.94 13.94
C ILE A 403 9.22 -8.65 13.01
N GLN A 404 10.46 -8.18 12.93
CA GLN A 404 11.50 -8.88 12.20
C GLN A 404 12.16 -9.93 13.09
N ILE A 405 12.28 -11.15 12.59
CA ILE A 405 13.10 -12.21 13.16
C ILE A 405 14.37 -12.28 12.33
N ASP A 406 15.51 -12.08 12.98
CA ASP A 406 16.83 -12.16 12.33
C ASP A 406 17.68 -13.26 12.98
N PHE A 407 18.37 -14.05 12.15
CA PHE A 407 19.13 -15.21 12.60
C PHE A 407 20.60 -14.87 12.79
N ASP A 408 20.99 -14.60 14.04
CA ASP A 408 22.40 -14.45 14.40
C ASP A 408 22.99 -15.79 14.90
N SER A 409 23.85 -16.39 14.08
CA SER A 409 24.55 -17.64 14.40
C SER A 409 25.52 -17.56 15.58
N GLY A 410 25.96 -16.36 15.95
CA GLY A 410 26.79 -16.11 17.13
C GLY A 410 25.98 -16.12 18.42
N ILE A 411 24.70 -15.73 18.37
CA ILE A 411 23.73 -15.84 19.47
C ILE A 411 23.14 -17.24 19.55
N HIS A 412 22.54 -17.73 18.46
CA HIS A 412 21.94 -19.05 18.39
C HIS A 412 21.99 -19.60 16.97
N ASN A 413 22.56 -20.78 16.81
CA ASN A 413 22.73 -21.40 15.50
C ASN A 413 21.42 -22.07 15.01
N LEU A 414 20.46 -21.24 14.61
CA LEU A 414 19.18 -21.59 14.00
C LEU A 414 19.03 -20.86 12.66
N TYR A 415 18.36 -21.51 11.71
CA TYR A 415 17.95 -20.90 10.46
C TYR A 415 16.65 -21.56 10.00
N GLN A 416 15.68 -20.78 9.55
CA GLN A 416 14.43 -21.28 8.98
C GLN A 416 14.18 -20.58 7.65
N VAL A 417 13.50 -21.28 6.75
CA VAL A 417 13.00 -20.74 5.50
C VAL A 417 11.49 -20.89 5.53
N VAL A 418 10.78 -19.82 5.23
CA VAL A 418 9.32 -19.76 5.26
C VAL A 418 8.78 -19.06 4.02
N ASP A 419 7.54 -19.39 3.67
CA ASP A 419 6.68 -18.62 2.78
C ASP A 419 5.66 -17.82 3.61
N SER A 420 4.96 -16.86 2.99
CA SER A 420 3.88 -16.12 3.65
C SER A 420 2.82 -17.07 4.22
N GLY A 421 2.35 -16.77 5.45
CA GLY A 421 1.35 -17.57 6.16
C GLY A 421 1.87 -18.79 6.91
N ASP A 422 3.15 -19.12 6.81
CA ASP A 422 3.79 -20.17 7.61
C ASP A 422 3.77 -19.82 9.10
N ARG A 423 3.61 -20.84 9.95
CA ARG A 423 3.46 -20.69 11.40
C ARG A 423 4.74 -21.06 12.11
N LEU A 424 5.30 -20.14 12.88
CA LEU A 424 6.51 -20.38 13.65
C LEU A 424 6.20 -20.86 15.08
N GLY A 425 4.98 -20.59 15.57
CA GLY A 425 4.63 -20.80 16.99
C GLY A 425 5.27 -19.74 17.86
N ASP A 426 5.58 -20.06 19.12
CA ASP A 426 6.31 -19.13 19.99
C ASP A 426 7.75 -18.93 19.50
N VAL A 427 8.17 -17.69 19.25
CA VAL A 427 9.56 -17.32 18.97
C VAL A 427 10.11 -16.56 20.16
N THR A 428 11.13 -17.09 20.83
CA THR A 428 11.75 -16.44 22.00
C THR A 428 13.16 -15.96 21.65
N GLY A 429 13.46 -14.70 21.94
CA GLY A 429 14.70 -14.04 21.52
C GLY A 429 15.03 -12.82 22.35
N VAL A 430 16.12 -12.13 22.00
CA VAL A 430 16.45 -10.79 22.53
C VAL A 430 16.20 -9.75 21.45
N VAL A 431 15.74 -8.55 21.84
CA VAL A 431 15.47 -7.46 20.90
C VAL A 431 16.75 -6.70 20.58
N GLY A 432 17.04 -6.51 19.31
CA GLY A 432 18.07 -5.62 18.79
C GLY A 432 17.46 -4.62 17.80
N TYR A 433 18.35 -3.87 17.16
CA TYR A 433 17.97 -2.90 16.13
C TYR A 433 19.08 -2.78 15.09
N SER A 434 18.71 -2.85 13.82
CA SER A 434 19.63 -2.64 12.70
C SER A 434 18.85 -2.33 11.42
N TYR A 435 19.52 -1.74 10.43
CA TYR A 435 18.93 -1.42 9.11
C TYR A 435 17.51 -0.82 9.15
N GLY A 436 17.22 0.02 10.14
CA GLY A 436 15.96 0.72 10.24
C GLY A 436 14.80 -0.09 10.82
N ASN A 437 15.07 -1.24 11.44
CA ASN A 437 14.06 -2.14 12.02
C ASN A 437 14.49 -2.66 13.38
N PHE A 438 13.50 -2.90 14.24
CA PHE A 438 13.69 -3.68 15.45
C PHE A 438 13.64 -5.17 15.12
N GLU A 439 14.59 -5.90 15.67
CA GLU A 439 14.88 -7.30 15.35
C GLU A 439 14.75 -8.15 16.59
N VAL A 440 14.20 -9.37 16.46
CA VAL A 440 14.24 -10.39 17.50
C VAL A 440 15.25 -11.45 17.08
N TYR A 441 16.38 -11.52 17.78
CA TYR A 441 17.37 -12.58 17.59
C TYR A 441 16.96 -13.82 18.39
N PRO A 442 16.59 -14.95 17.75
CA PRO A 442 16.15 -16.15 18.45
C PRO A 442 17.22 -16.68 19.43
N THR A 443 16.77 -17.12 20.61
CA THR A 443 17.63 -17.73 21.63
C THR A 443 17.25 -19.19 21.92
N GLU A 444 16.20 -19.68 21.26
CA GLU A 444 15.67 -21.03 21.38
C GLU A 444 15.30 -21.59 20.01
N ASP A 445 15.32 -22.92 19.87
CA ASP A 445 14.86 -23.59 18.66
C ASP A 445 13.33 -23.44 18.49
N PHE A 446 12.90 -23.07 17.30
CA PHE A 446 11.53 -23.27 16.83
C PHE A 446 11.54 -23.99 15.48
N THR A 447 10.37 -24.41 15.00
CA THR A 447 10.24 -25.08 13.70
C THR A 447 9.03 -24.55 12.99
N ALA A 448 9.25 -23.94 11.82
CA ALA A 448 8.17 -23.46 10.98
C ALA A 448 7.28 -24.61 10.51
N GLN A 449 5.97 -24.35 10.48
CA GLN A 449 4.95 -25.23 9.96
C GLN A 449 4.32 -24.58 8.75
N SER A 450 4.34 -25.27 7.62
CA SER A 450 3.82 -24.71 6.37
C SER A 450 2.33 -24.34 6.48
N GLY A 451 1.99 -23.15 6.00
CA GLY A 451 0.62 -22.70 5.76
C GLY A 451 -0.06 -23.43 4.59
N ASN A 452 0.71 -24.17 3.78
CA ASN A 452 0.30 -24.75 2.50
C ASN A 452 -0.20 -23.69 1.50
N LEU A 453 0.44 -22.52 1.49
CA LEU A 453 0.20 -21.52 0.46
C LEU A 453 0.65 -22.07 -0.89
N GLU A 454 -0.18 -21.89 -1.92
CA GLU A 454 0.14 -22.27 -3.29
C GLU A 454 0.14 -21.01 -4.16
N ALA A 455 1.04 -20.97 -5.15
CA ALA A 455 1.06 -19.91 -6.15
C ALA A 455 -0.30 -19.84 -6.85
N ASP A 456 -0.81 -18.61 -7.05
CA ASP A 456 -2.08 -18.39 -7.72
C ASP A 456 -1.97 -18.71 -9.22
N ALA A 457 -3.10 -18.87 -9.89
CA ALA A 457 -3.15 -18.84 -11.34
C ALA A 457 -4.38 -18.06 -11.75
N SER A 458 -4.20 -17.11 -12.67
CA SER A 458 -5.31 -16.28 -13.08
C SER A 458 -6.43 -17.14 -13.67
N THR A 459 -7.67 -16.77 -13.38
CA THR A 459 -8.83 -17.34 -14.07
C THR A 459 -9.21 -16.56 -15.33
N LEU A 460 -8.52 -15.44 -15.59
CA LEU A 460 -8.73 -14.63 -16.77
C LEU A 460 -8.08 -15.29 -17.98
N VAL A 461 -8.93 -15.77 -18.89
CA VAL A 461 -8.52 -16.36 -20.17
C VAL A 461 -9.23 -15.62 -21.31
N ALA A 462 -8.54 -15.45 -22.44
CA ALA A 462 -9.14 -15.03 -23.71
C ALA A 462 -9.69 -16.26 -24.46
N GLU A 463 -10.89 -16.72 -24.11
CA GLU A 463 -11.52 -17.90 -24.74
C GLU A 463 -12.29 -17.57 -26.03
N GLN A 464 -12.47 -16.28 -26.35
CA GLN A 464 -13.31 -15.80 -27.45
C GLN A 464 -12.53 -14.92 -28.42
N GLU A 465 -12.92 -14.92 -29.70
CA GLU A 465 -12.31 -14.09 -30.79
C GLU A 465 -12.31 -12.57 -30.53
N ARG A 466 -12.95 -12.10 -29.45
CA ARG A 466 -13.07 -10.68 -29.07
C ARG A 466 -12.70 -10.43 -27.61
N GLN A 467 -11.78 -11.21 -27.05
CA GLN A 467 -11.14 -10.91 -25.78
C GLN A 467 -9.66 -10.61 -26.03
N LEU A 468 -9.09 -9.67 -25.28
CA LEU A 468 -7.67 -9.31 -25.31
C LEU A 468 -7.12 -9.36 -23.89
N THR A 469 -5.97 -10.01 -23.70
CA THR A 469 -5.28 -10.08 -22.42
C THR A 469 -3.96 -9.30 -22.47
N ILE A 470 -3.74 -8.42 -21.49
CA ILE A 470 -2.56 -7.56 -21.39
C ILE A 470 -1.98 -7.70 -19.98
N ALA A 471 -0.75 -8.14 -19.87
CA ALA A 471 -0.05 -8.25 -18.58
C ALA A 471 1.06 -7.19 -18.43
N SER A 472 1.39 -6.84 -17.19
CA SER A 472 2.65 -6.20 -16.82
C SER A 472 3.45 -7.15 -15.93
N PHE A 473 4.75 -7.29 -16.18
CA PHE A 473 5.60 -8.18 -15.41
C PHE A 473 7.05 -7.69 -15.33
N ASN A 474 7.47 -7.29 -14.13
CA ASN A 474 8.86 -7.03 -13.80
C ASN A 474 9.61 -8.36 -13.59
N LEU A 475 10.72 -8.56 -14.33
CA LEU A 475 11.48 -9.81 -14.34
C LEU A 475 12.79 -9.75 -13.53
N LEU A 476 13.03 -8.69 -12.75
CA LEU A 476 14.18 -8.52 -11.85
C LEU A 476 15.55 -8.77 -12.52
N ASN A 477 16.04 -7.77 -13.27
CA ASN A 477 17.32 -7.74 -13.94
C ASN A 477 17.63 -8.88 -14.94
N LEU A 478 16.62 -9.53 -15.54
CA LEU A 478 16.81 -10.76 -16.32
C LEU A 478 17.84 -10.63 -17.45
N ASP A 479 18.84 -11.52 -17.49
CA ASP A 479 19.82 -11.66 -18.58
C ASP A 479 20.37 -13.10 -18.75
N PRO A 480 20.98 -13.45 -19.90
CA PRO A 480 21.42 -14.82 -20.17
C PRO A 480 22.89 -15.13 -19.79
N ASN A 481 23.62 -14.20 -19.17
CA ASN A 481 25.06 -14.27 -18.92
C ASN A 481 25.38 -14.74 -17.50
N ASP A 482 25.49 -16.06 -17.29
CA ASP A 482 25.80 -16.67 -15.97
C ASP A 482 27.19 -16.35 -15.36
N GLY A 483 27.91 -15.35 -15.89
CA GLY A 483 29.27 -14.98 -15.49
C GLY A 483 29.42 -13.53 -15.06
N ASP A 484 28.32 -12.80 -14.86
CA ASP A 484 28.31 -11.36 -14.56
C ASP A 484 28.09 -11.05 -13.06
N GLY A 485 27.53 -11.98 -12.31
CA GLY A 485 27.23 -11.79 -10.89
C GLY A 485 26.08 -12.66 -10.41
N ASP A 486 25.20 -13.06 -11.32
CA ASP A 486 24.17 -14.08 -11.11
C ASP A 486 24.25 -15.19 -12.18
N ALA A 487 23.28 -16.10 -12.15
CA ALA A 487 23.25 -17.29 -12.99
C ALA A 487 21.85 -17.61 -13.48
N ASP A 488 21.11 -16.59 -13.93
CA ASP A 488 19.70 -16.67 -14.34
C ASP A 488 19.37 -17.86 -15.26
N LEU A 489 20.22 -18.12 -16.26
CA LEU A 489 20.00 -19.21 -17.22
C LEU A 489 20.34 -20.56 -16.59
N ALA A 490 21.48 -20.66 -15.89
CA ALA A 490 21.91 -21.90 -15.26
C ALA A 490 21.02 -22.33 -14.08
N ASP A 491 20.44 -21.37 -13.36
CA ASP A 491 19.54 -21.58 -12.22
C ASP A 491 18.09 -21.85 -12.66
N GLY A 492 17.83 -21.88 -13.97
CA GLY A 492 16.53 -22.23 -14.55
C GLY A 492 15.47 -21.13 -14.36
N ARG A 493 15.88 -19.89 -14.12
CA ARG A 493 14.97 -18.76 -13.90
C ARG A 493 14.12 -18.46 -15.13
N PHE A 494 14.73 -18.50 -16.32
CA PHE A 494 14.02 -18.40 -17.61
C PHE A 494 12.89 -19.43 -17.75
N ASP A 495 13.13 -20.68 -17.32
CA ASP A 495 12.13 -21.75 -17.39
C ASP A 495 11.00 -21.51 -16.37
N ARG A 496 11.31 -21.04 -15.15
CA ARG A 496 10.27 -20.69 -14.15
C ARG A 496 9.41 -19.50 -14.59
N LEU A 497 10.01 -18.44 -15.12
CA LEU A 497 9.28 -17.28 -15.67
C LEU A 497 8.42 -17.70 -16.87
N ALA A 498 8.92 -18.57 -17.73
CA ALA A 498 8.15 -19.14 -18.83
C ALA A 498 6.93 -19.92 -18.35
N GLU A 499 7.07 -20.77 -17.33
CA GLU A 499 5.96 -21.50 -16.71
C GLU A 499 4.93 -20.56 -16.07
N GLN A 500 5.38 -19.50 -15.39
CA GLN A 500 4.50 -18.46 -14.82
C GLN A 500 3.71 -17.73 -15.92
N ILE A 501 4.35 -17.36 -17.03
CA ILE A 501 3.68 -16.71 -18.17
C ILE A 501 2.66 -17.66 -18.82
N VAL A 502 3.01 -18.93 -19.03
CA VAL A 502 2.16 -19.88 -19.75
C VAL A 502 1.00 -20.37 -18.89
N ASN A 503 1.29 -20.80 -17.65
CA ASN A 503 0.34 -21.50 -16.79
C ASN A 503 -0.23 -20.61 -15.68
N GLY A 504 0.55 -19.65 -15.17
CA GLY A 504 0.08 -18.68 -14.16
C GLY A 504 -0.79 -17.58 -14.78
N LEU A 505 -0.35 -17.02 -15.91
CA LEU A 505 -1.03 -15.93 -16.62
C LEU A 505 -1.90 -16.39 -17.80
N ASN A 506 -1.94 -17.69 -18.09
CA ASN A 506 -2.61 -18.27 -19.27
C ASN A 506 -2.14 -17.71 -20.61
N ALA A 507 -0.85 -17.43 -20.76
CA ALA A 507 -0.21 -16.92 -21.98
C ALA A 507 -0.91 -15.66 -22.56
N PRO A 508 -0.75 -14.47 -21.92
CA PRO A 508 -1.40 -13.24 -22.35
C PRO A 508 -1.11 -12.84 -23.81
N ASP A 509 -2.02 -12.12 -24.46
CA ASP A 509 -1.81 -11.67 -25.84
C ASP A 509 -0.68 -10.64 -25.96
N ILE A 510 -0.55 -9.76 -24.97
CA ILE A 510 0.51 -8.76 -24.85
C ILE A 510 1.06 -8.78 -23.42
N ILE A 511 2.38 -8.70 -23.28
CA ILE A 511 3.05 -8.59 -21.98
C ILE A 511 4.00 -7.40 -22.06
N GLY A 512 3.80 -6.40 -21.22
CA GLY A 512 4.80 -5.36 -20.96
C GLY A 512 5.78 -5.85 -19.90
N LEU A 513 7.06 -5.93 -20.28
CA LEU A 513 8.14 -6.36 -19.41
C LEU A 513 8.90 -5.16 -18.86
N GLN A 514 9.30 -5.25 -17.60
CA GLN A 514 10.27 -4.36 -16.97
C GLN A 514 11.51 -5.18 -16.58
N GLU A 515 12.60 -4.49 -16.20
CA GLU A 515 13.79 -5.15 -15.66
C GLU A 515 14.47 -6.13 -16.64
N ILE A 516 14.47 -5.81 -17.94
CA ILE A 516 15.21 -6.58 -18.95
C ILE A 516 16.62 -6.01 -19.10
N GLN A 517 17.65 -6.81 -18.85
CA GLN A 517 19.07 -6.45 -19.01
C GLN A 517 19.68 -6.92 -20.33
N ASP A 518 20.70 -6.19 -20.80
CA ASP A 518 21.27 -6.41 -22.14
C ASP A 518 21.94 -7.78 -22.23
N ASN A 519 22.43 -8.12 -23.41
CA ASN A 519 22.98 -9.45 -23.67
C ASN A 519 24.20 -9.81 -22.80
N SER A 520 24.82 -8.82 -22.14
CA SER A 520 26.01 -8.97 -21.30
C SER A 520 25.69 -8.88 -19.80
N GLY A 521 24.42 -8.69 -19.42
CA GLY A 521 24.02 -8.51 -18.02
C GLY A 521 24.71 -7.30 -17.40
N SER A 522 25.14 -7.40 -16.16
CA SER A 522 25.83 -6.34 -15.42
C SER A 522 27.25 -5.98 -15.91
N GLN A 523 27.77 -6.60 -16.97
CA GLN A 523 29.10 -6.29 -17.50
C GLN A 523 29.09 -4.97 -18.30
N ASP A 524 29.78 -3.95 -17.79
CA ASP A 524 29.94 -2.65 -18.48
C ASP A 524 30.93 -2.72 -19.67
N ASP A 525 30.50 -3.35 -20.76
CA ASP A 525 31.28 -3.58 -21.98
C ASP A 525 30.82 -2.73 -23.19
N GLY A 526 29.77 -1.92 -23.01
CA GLY A 526 29.19 -1.03 -24.01
C GLY A 526 28.15 -1.69 -24.93
N VAL A 527 27.79 -2.95 -24.70
CA VAL A 527 26.62 -3.60 -25.31
C VAL A 527 25.35 -2.93 -24.78
N VAL A 528 24.34 -2.78 -25.62
CA VAL A 528 23.02 -2.26 -25.21
C VAL A 528 21.86 -3.09 -25.79
N ASP A 529 22.18 -4.05 -26.65
CA ASP A 529 21.18 -4.89 -27.31
C ASP A 529 20.65 -5.94 -26.31
N ALA A 530 19.32 -6.11 -26.25
CA ALA A 530 18.63 -7.08 -25.38
C ALA A 530 18.12 -8.31 -26.15
N ASP A 531 18.53 -8.46 -27.41
CA ASP A 531 17.92 -9.38 -28.35
C ASP A 531 18.23 -10.86 -28.03
N LEU A 532 19.35 -11.17 -27.37
CA LEU A 532 19.64 -12.50 -26.85
C LEU A 532 18.76 -12.81 -25.64
N THR A 533 18.67 -11.89 -24.67
CA THR A 533 17.81 -12.01 -23.49
C THR A 533 16.37 -12.32 -23.87
N LEU A 534 15.77 -11.49 -24.73
CA LEU A 534 14.38 -11.67 -25.18
C LEU A 534 14.17 -12.95 -26.02
N ARG A 535 15.18 -13.37 -26.80
CA ARG A 535 15.12 -14.64 -27.54
C ARG A 535 15.15 -15.86 -26.63
N GLU A 536 15.97 -15.85 -25.59
CA GLU A 536 16.03 -16.98 -24.66
C GLU A 536 14.72 -17.08 -23.85
N LEU A 537 14.14 -15.95 -23.43
CA LEU A 537 12.82 -15.94 -22.77
C LEU A 537 11.70 -16.45 -23.68
N THR A 538 11.58 -15.94 -24.90
CA THR A 538 10.55 -16.40 -25.84
C THR A 538 10.72 -17.87 -26.24
N LYS A 539 11.97 -18.35 -26.33
CA LYS A 539 12.29 -19.77 -26.52
C LYS A 539 11.88 -20.64 -25.33
N ALA A 540 12.11 -20.19 -24.10
CA ALA A 540 11.68 -20.88 -22.89
C ALA A 540 10.14 -20.95 -22.82
N ILE A 541 9.43 -19.84 -23.07
CA ILE A 541 7.97 -19.77 -23.13
C ILE A 541 7.39 -20.79 -24.13
N LYS A 542 7.94 -20.81 -25.35
CA LYS A 542 7.55 -21.80 -26.36
C LYS A 542 7.86 -23.24 -25.93
N GLY A 543 8.96 -23.43 -25.22
CA GLY A 543 9.36 -24.72 -24.63
C GLY A 543 8.35 -25.23 -23.58
N ALA A 544 7.82 -24.33 -22.75
CA ALA A 544 6.77 -24.61 -21.76
C ALA A 544 5.38 -24.85 -22.38
N GLY A 545 5.22 -24.65 -23.69
CA GLY A 545 3.96 -24.86 -24.42
C GLY A 545 3.18 -23.58 -24.73
N GLY A 546 3.79 -22.41 -24.47
CA GLY A 546 3.23 -21.10 -24.80
C GLY A 546 3.32 -20.72 -26.28
N PRO A 547 2.87 -19.49 -26.62
CA PRO A 547 2.92 -18.95 -27.97
C PRO A 547 4.35 -18.76 -28.47
N ASP A 548 4.49 -18.68 -29.80
CA ASP A 548 5.72 -18.19 -30.43
C ASP A 548 5.73 -16.66 -30.40
N TYR A 549 5.89 -16.10 -29.20
CA TYR A 549 5.86 -14.65 -29.00
C TYR A 549 6.91 -13.94 -29.86
N GLU A 550 6.49 -12.83 -30.47
CA GLU A 550 7.41 -11.83 -30.99
C GLU A 550 7.69 -10.78 -29.90
N TYR A 551 8.78 -10.02 -30.07
CA TYR A 551 9.15 -8.97 -29.13
C TYR A 551 9.50 -7.65 -29.85
N ILE A 552 9.34 -6.55 -29.12
CA ILE A 552 9.82 -5.22 -29.48
C ILE A 552 10.40 -4.50 -28.27
N ASP A 553 11.46 -3.75 -28.50
CA ASP A 553 12.10 -2.85 -27.55
C ASP A 553 12.61 -1.60 -28.29
N ASN A 554 13.28 -0.70 -27.57
CA ASN A 554 14.01 0.41 -28.16
C ASN A 554 15.27 0.68 -27.30
N PRO A 555 16.44 0.13 -27.69
CA PRO A 555 17.64 0.13 -26.86
C PRO A 555 18.01 1.51 -26.31
N PRO A 556 18.40 1.60 -25.02
CA PRO A 556 18.86 2.84 -24.43
C PRO A 556 20.25 3.23 -24.94
N GLN A 557 20.74 4.38 -24.50
CA GLN A 557 22.16 4.71 -24.67
C GLN A 557 22.95 4.15 -23.51
N ASN A 558 24.18 3.68 -23.78
CA ASN A 558 25.01 3.01 -22.79
C ASN A 558 25.18 3.85 -21.50
N ASN A 559 24.72 3.31 -20.37
CA ASN A 559 24.76 3.92 -19.04
C ASN A 559 24.12 5.33 -18.97
N GLN A 560 23.02 5.57 -19.70
CA GLN A 560 22.31 6.87 -19.67
C GLN A 560 20.87 6.80 -19.13
N ASP A 561 20.28 5.62 -18.96
CA ASP A 561 18.85 5.44 -18.66
C ASP A 561 18.64 4.71 -17.31
N GLY A 562 19.43 5.03 -16.28
CA GLY A 562 19.30 4.52 -14.91
C GLY A 562 19.47 3.00 -14.76
N GLY A 563 19.31 2.52 -13.52
CA GLY A 563 19.40 1.08 -13.21
C GLY A 563 20.84 0.60 -12.95
N GLN A 564 21.05 -0.72 -12.98
CA GLN A 564 22.37 -1.31 -12.74
C GLN A 564 23.38 -0.83 -13.80
N PRO A 565 24.51 -0.22 -13.39
CA PRO A 565 25.58 0.16 -14.32
C PRO A 565 26.03 -1.03 -15.16
N GLY A 566 26.20 -0.82 -16.47
CA GLY A 566 26.56 -1.86 -17.43
C GLY A 566 25.37 -2.61 -18.03
N GLY A 567 24.29 -2.86 -17.28
CA GLY A 567 23.17 -3.72 -17.74
C GLY A 567 22.13 -3.06 -18.64
N ASN A 568 22.16 -1.72 -18.73
CA ASN A 568 21.31 -0.93 -19.63
C ASN A 568 19.81 -1.30 -19.55
N ILE A 569 19.30 -1.50 -18.33
CA ILE A 569 17.96 -2.00 -18.04
C ILE A 569 16.90 -1.23 -18.83
N ARG A 570 15.92 -1.93 -19.41
CA ARG A 570 14.79 -1.29 -20.09
C ARG A 570 13.48 -2.06 -19.98
N VAL A 571 12.45 -1.41 -20.50
CA VAL A 571 11.14 -2.01 -20.76
C VAL A 571 11.05 -2.58 -22.18
N ALA A 572 10.26 -3.64 -22.35
CA ALA A 572 10.02 -4.29 -23.64
C ALA A 572 8.57 -4.79 -23.74
N TYR A 573 8.14 -5.20 -24.93
CA TYR A 573 6.89 -5.97 -25.08
C TYR A 573 7.17 -7.35 -25.65
N LEU A 574 6.49 -8.37 -25.11
CA LEU A 574 6.20 -9.63 -25.81
C LEU A 574 4.76 -9.58 -26.31
N PHE A 575 4.49 -10.15 -27.48
CA PHE A 575 3.13 -10.19 -28.02
C PHE A 575 2.91 -11.39 -28.95
N ASN A 576 1.71 -11.95 -28.89
CA ASN A 576 1.36 -13.12 -29.68
C ASN A 576 0.96 -12.68 -31.10
N PRO A 577 1.76 -12.96 -32.13
CA PRO A 577 1.48 -12.51 -33.49
C PRO A 577 0.24 -13.17 -34.11
N ASP A 578 -0.28 -14.25 -33.51
CA ASP A 578 -1.51 -14.90 -33.95
C ASP A 578 -2.78 -14.16 -33.48
N THR A 579 -2.68 -13.30 -32.45
CA THR A 579 -3.84 -12.59 -31.86
C THR A 579 -3.78 -11.07 -31.99
N VAL A 580 -2.57 -10.49 -32.08
CA VAL A 580 -2.38 -9.04 -32.20
C VAL A 580 -1.37 -8.67 -33.29
N GLU A 581 -1.56 -7.49 -33.87
CA GLU A 581 -0.61 -6.86 -34.78
C GLU A 581 -0.01 -5.62 -34.11
N VAL A 582 1.30 -5.39 -34.26
CA VAL A 582 1.96 -4.17 -33.75
C VAL A 582 2.34 -3.24 -34.90
N ASP A 583 2.05 -1.95 -34.75
CA ASP A 583 2.58 -0.92 -35.64
C ASP A 583 4.02 -0.59 -35.23
N ARG A 584 4.97 -1.30 -35.84
CA ARG A 584 6.41 -1.12 -35.56
C ARG A 584 6.91 0.30 -35.84
N GLU A 585 6.24 1.09 -36.68
CA GLU A 585 6.61 2.49 -36.92
C GLU A 585 6.21 3.42 -35.77
N SER A 586 5.30 2.99 -34.91
CA SER A 586 4.87 3.76 -33.73
C SER A 586 5.78 3.61 -32.52
N VAL A 587 6.66 2.61 -32.51
CA VAL A 587 7.48 2.24 -31.35
C VAL A 587 8.48 3.36 -31.04
N THR A 588 8.33 4.02 -29.89
CA THR A 588 9.22 5.11 -29.47
C THR A 588 9.40 5.13 -27.96
N ARG A 589 10.56 5.62 -27.52
CA ARG A 589 10.76 6.01 -26.12
C ARG A 589 10.04 7.33 -25.84
N VAL A 590 9.39 7.41 -24.70
CA VAL A 590 8.80 8.64 -24.18
C VAL A 590 9.92 9.45 -23.51
N THR A 591 10.03 10.73 -23.88
CA THR A 591 11.07 11.64 -23.38
C THR A 591 10.43 12.90 -22.83
N ASP A 592 11.10 13.55 -21.88
CA ASP A 592 10.68 14.86 -21.43
C ASP A 592 10.90 15.93 -22.51
N GLY A 593 9.81 16.60 -22.88
CA GLY A 593 9.82 17.66 -23.88
C GLY A 593 10.04 19.05 -23.30
N ASP A 594 9.82 19.23 -22.00
CA ASP A 594 9.95 20.51 -21.29
C ASP A 594 11.06 20.43 -20.24
N LEU A 595 12.26 20.82 -20.64
CA LEU A 595 13.44 20.76 -19.75
C LEU A 595 13.57 21.97 -18.81
N SER A 596 12.49 22.71 -18.56
CA SER A 596 12.55 23.96 -17.79
C SER A 596 12.56 23.75 -16.27
N ASP A 597 12.08 22.60 -15.79
CA ASP A 597 12.09 22.16 -14.40
C ASP A 597 13.02 20.96 -14.14
N GLY A 598 13.57 20.35 -15.19
CA GLY A 598 14.51 19.23 -15.10
C GLY A 598 14.36 18.31 -16.30
N ASP A 599 15.08 17.19 -16.35
CA ASP A 599 14.69 16.07 -17.21
C ASP A 599 14.06 15.01 -16.29
N ALA A 600 12.75 14.78 -16.42
CA ALA A 600 12.03 13.82 -15.60
C ALA A 600 12.61 12.39 -15.65
N PHE A 601 13.33 12.04 -16.72
CA PHE A 601 13.96 10.72 -16.90
C PHE A 601 15.49 10.78 -16.84
N SER A 602 16.05 11.79 -16.19
CA SER A 602 17.48 11.83 -15.87
C SER A 602 17.82 10.64 -14.99
N ASP A 603 18.81 9.84 -15.42
CA ASP A 603 19.24 8.61 -14.72
C ASP A 603 18.10 7.63 -14.39
N SER A 604 17.08 7.59 -15.26
CA SER A 604 15.92 6.70 -15.10
C SER A 604 15.46 6.12 -16.45
N ARG A 605 14.72 5.01 -16.38
CA ARG A 605 14.28 4.26 -17.56
C ARG A 605 13.18 5.04 -18.28
N LYS A 606 13.34 5.22 -19.58
CA LYS A 606 12.34 5.90 -20.41
C LYS A 606 11.21 4.94 -20.80
N PRO A 607 9.93 5.32 -20.64
CA PRO A 607 8.79 4.48 -21.03
C PRO A 607 8.80 4.14 -22.52
N LEU A 608 8.20 3.00 -22.90
CA LEU A 608 8.07 2.55 -24.28
C LEU A 608 6.61 2.62 -24.74
N TYR A 609 6.35 3.49 -25.70
CA TYR A 609 5.06 3.61 -26.36
C TYR A 609 5.02 2.74 -27.62
N ALA A 610 3.91 2.03 -27.83
CA ALA A 610 3.61 1.30 -29.06
C ALA A 610 2.10 1.25 -29.31
N ARG A 611 1.72 1.17 -30.59
CA ARG A 611 0.33 0.90 -31.00
C ARG A 611 0.16 -0.56 -31.39
N PHE A 612 -0.84 -1.18 -30.79
CA PHE A 612 -1.28 -2.53 -31.10
C PHE A 612 -2.66 -2.51 -31.72
N LYS A 613 -2.95 -3.54 -32.50
CA LYS A 613 -4.26 -3.80 -33.06
C LYS A 613 -4.68 -5.21 -32.68
N ALA A 614 -5.86 -5.34 -32.08
CA ALA A 614 -6.48 -6.61 -31.75
C ALA A 614 -7.92 -6.61 -32.26
N ALA A 615 -8.30 -7.68 -32.96
CA ALA A 615 -9.55 -7.72 -33.72
C ALA A 615 -9.71 -6.47 -34.65
N ASP A 616 -10.72 -5.63 -34.40
CA ASP A 616 -11.02 -4.41 -35.16
C ASP A 616 -10.61 -3.10 -34.44
N ASP A 617 -10.05 -3.20 -33.24
CA ASP A 617 -9.74 -2.06 -32.37
C ASP A 617 -8.22 -1.77 -32.31
N GLU A 618 -7.86 -0.49 -32.27
CA GLU A 618 -6.48 0.00 -32.06
C GLU A 618 -6.30 0.36 -30.58
N PHE A 619 -5.13 0.07 -30.01
CA PHE A 619 -4.75 0.30 -28.62
C PHE A 619 -3.41 1.03 -28.55
N HIS A 620 -3.33 2.05 -27.71
CA HIS A 620 -2.11 2.76 -27.36
C HIS A 620 -1.59 2.20 -26.05
N LEU A 621 -0.43 1.52 -26.06
CA LEU A 621 0.19 0.97 -24.86
C LEU A 621 1.43 1.80 -24.50
N ILE A 622 1.55 2.17 -23.21
CA ILE A 622 2.70 2.84 -22.64
C ILE A 622 3.22 1.97 -21.50
N ASN A 623 4.40 1.37 -21.68
CA ASN A 623 5.06 0.51 -20.70
C ASN A 623 6.09 1.32 -19.94
N ASN A 624 5.99 1.35 -18.61
CA ASN A 624 6.73 2.24 -17.73
C ASN A 624 7.61 1.44 -16.77
N HIS A 625 8.69 2.07 -16.34
CA HIS A 625 9.49 1.61 -15.22
C HIS A 625 10.06 2.85 -14.52
N PHE A 626 9.35 3.39 -13.54
CA PHE A 626 9.68 4.67 -12.90
C PHE A 626 10.84 4.55 -11.91
N SER A 627 11.40 5.69 -11.49
CA SER A 627 12.49 5.75 -10.51
C SER A 627 12.10 4.99 -9.23
N SER A 628 13.00 4.12 -8.76
CA SER A 628 12.85 3.38 -7.52
C SER A 628 12.69 4.31 -6.31
N LYS A 629 12.18 3.80 -5.19
CA LYS A 629 12.03 4.54 -3.93
C LYS A 629 13.38 4.73 -3.17
N GLY A 630 14.50 4.75 -3.90
CA GLY A 630 15.83 4.98 -3.35
C GLY A 630 15.93 6.34 -2.66
N GLY A 631 16.75 6.43 -1.60
CA GLY A 631 16.85 7.64 -0.77
C GLY A 631 15.70 7.81 0.24
N SER A 632 14.79 6.83 0.37
CA SER A 632 13.82 6.81 1.46
C SER A 632 14.50 6.65 2.81
N THR A 633 13.96 7.27 3.85
CA THR A 633 14.42 7.04 5.23
C THR A 633 13.75 5.80 5.81
N PRO A 634 14.37 5.14 6.81
CA PRO A 634 13.76 4.00 7.48
C PRO A 634 12.36 4.26 8.04
N LEU A 635 11.51 3.22 8.06
CA LEU A 635 10.20 3.29 8.70
C LEU A 635 10.34 3.49 10.21
N PHE A 636 11.20 2.72 10.89
CA PHE A 636 11.55 2.93 12.29
C PHE A 636 12.89 3.68 12.40
N GLY A 637 12.95 4.91 11.88
CA GLY A 637 14.15 5.76 11.92
C GLY A 637 13.93 7.09 12.65
N GLN A 638 15.01 7.88 12.74
CA GLN A 638 15.01 9.20 13.39
C GLN A 638 14.16 10.25 12.67
N VAL A 639 13.88 10.05 11.38
CA VAL A 639 13.10 10.99 10.55
C VAL A 639 11.66 10.50 10.48
N GLN A 640 10.78 11.18 11.20
CA GLN A 640 9.33 10.90 11.22
C GLN A 640 8.51 12.13 10.76
N PRO A 641 7.47 11.94 9.93
CA PRO A 641 7.18 10.70 9.20
C PRO A 641 8.29 10.36 8.19
N PRO A 642 8.43 9.07 7.78
CA PRO A 642 9.50 8.66 6.87
C PRO A 642 9.41 9.39 5.52
N VAL A 643 10.57 9.73 4.96
CA VAL A 643 10.67 10.38 3.65
C VAL A 643 10.51 9.31 2.56
N ASN A 644 9.55 9.54 1.65
CA ASN A 644 9.37 8.76 0.43
C ASN A 644 10.38 9.22 -0.65
N GLY A 645 11.50 8.52 -0.78
CA GLY A 645 12.59 8.86 -1.68
C GLY A 645 12.18 8.87 -3.16
N SER A 646 12.75 9.81 -3.92
CA SER A 646 12.49 10.05 -5.35
C SER A 646 11.01 10.24 -5.72
N GLU A 647 10.14 10.62 -4.77
CA GLU A 647 8.72 10.88 -5.06
C GLU A 647 8.55 12.04 -6.05
N ASP A 648 9.36 13.09 -5.93
CA ASP A 648 9.37 14.24 -6.83
C ASP A 648 9.74 13.86 -8.27
N GLU A 649 10.73 12.97 -8.46
CA GLU A 649 11.05 12.39 -9.76
C GLU A 649 9.85 11.62 -10.33
N ARG A 650 9.21 10.75 -9.53
CA ARG A 650 8.04 9.98 -9.98
C ARG A 650 6.85 10.88 -10.32
N ILE A 651 6.65 11.99 -9.60
CA ILE A 651 5.64 13.01 -9.94
C ILE A 651 5.93 13.61 -11.33
N ALA A 652 7.19 13.97 -11.61
CA ALA A 652 7.58 14.50 -12.92
C ALA A 652 7.39 13.48 -14.04
N GLN A 653 7.81 12.23 -13.83
CA GLN A 653 7.65 11.12 -14.78
C GLN A 653 6.18 10.84 -15.09
N ALA A 654 5.33 10.79 -14.05
CA ALA A 654 3.90 10.66 -14.17
C ALA A 654 3.28 11.80 -14.99
N GLY A 655 3.76 13.04 -14.79
CA GLY A 655 3.34 14.21 -15.54
C GLY A 655 3.63 14.10 -17.04
N VAL A 656 4.83 13.64 -17.43
CA VAL A 656 5.19 13.44 -18.83
C VAL A 656 4.33 12.36 -19.49
N VAL A 657 4.12 11.23 -18.81
CA VAL A 657 3.29 10.13 -19.33
C VAL A 657 1.82 10.56 -19.47
N ASN A 658 1.26 11.24 -18.46
CA ASN A 658 -0.09 11.79 -18.54
C ASN A 658 -0.23 12.84 -19.66
N GLY A 659 0.80 13.65 -19.90
CA GLY A 659 0.85 14.59 -21.03
C GLY A 659 0.74 13.88 -22.39
N LEU A 660 1.39 12.72 -22.56
CA LEU A 660 1.22 11.89 -23.74
C LEU A 660 -0.21 11.35 -23.87
N VAL A 661 -0.78 10.82 -22.78
CA VAL A 661 -2.18 10.34 -22.75
C VAL A 661 -3.16 11.45 -23.13
N THR A 662 -2.99 12.64 -22.56
CA THR A 662 -3.78 13.84 -22.88
C THR A 662 -3.71 14.13 -24.38
N SER A 663 -2.51 14.13 -24.97
CA SER A 663 -2.34 14.41 -26.40
C SER A 663 -3.03 13.39 -27.31
N ILE A 664 -3.07 12.11 -26.90
CA ILE A 664 -3.77 11.04 -27.60
C ILE A 664 -5.30 11.29 -27.53
N LEU A 665 -5.82 11.60 -26.34
CA LEU A 665 -7.25 11.85 -26.12
C LEU A 665 -7.75 13.16 -26.78
N GLU A 666 -6.89 14.17 -26.90
CA GLU A 666 -7.19 15.38 -27.66
C GLU A 666 -7.35 15.08 -29.17
N ALA A 667 -6.56 14.14 -29.70
CA ALA A 667 -6.64 13.71 -31.08
C ALA A 667 -7.84 12.78 -31.33
N ASP A 668 -8.10 11.86 -30.40
CA ASP A 668 -9.25 10.96 -30.40
C ASP A 668 -9.79 10.74 -28.97
N PRO A 669 -10.91 11.39 -28.59
CA PRO A 669 -11.49 11.26 -27.25
C PRO A 669 -12.00 9.86 -26.89
N GLU A 670 -12.08 8.94 -27.85
CA GLU A 670 -12.49 7.55 -27.63
C GLU A 670 -11.31 6.57 -27.78
N ALA A 671 -10.07 7.07 -27.80
CA ALA A 671 -8.88 6.23 -27.91
C ALA A 671 -8.81 5.21 -26.77
N ASN A 672 -8.41 3.99 -27.12
CA ASN A 672 -8.14 2.92 -26.17
C ASN A 672 -6.69 3.08 -25.69
N VAL A 673 -6.47 3.67 -24.51
CA VAL A 673 -5.11 3.86 -23.95
C VAL A 673 -4.94 2.96 -22.73
N VAL A 674 -3.81 2.26 -22.68
CA VAL A 674 -3.39 1.41 -21.57
C VAL A 674 -2.00 1.88 -21.12
N VAL A 675 -1.90 2.32 -19.88
CA VAL A 675 -0.64 2.65 -19.21
C VAL A 675 -0.35 1.54 -18.22
N LEU A 676 0.79 0.88 -18.33
CA LEU A 676 1.12 -0.26 -17.49
C LEU A 676 2.60 -0.24 -17.11
N GLY A 677 2.96 -0.96 -16.05
CA GLY A 677 4.36 -1.11 -15.64
C GLY A 677 4.56 -1.05 -14.15
N ASP A 678 5.83 -1.19 -13.78
CA ASP A 678 6.32 -0.89 -12.43
C ASP A 678 6.43 0.64 -12.30
N LEU A 679 5.52 1.24 -11.54
CA LEU A 679 5.49 2.68 -11.30
C LEU A 679 6.20 3.07 -10.00
N ASN A 680 6.73 2.10 -9.25
CA ASN A 680 7.43 2.29 -7.98
C ASN A 680 6.66 3.15 -6.96
N GLU A 681 5.33 3.13 -7.01
CA GLU A 681 4.52 3.96 -6.14
C GLU A 681 3.10 3.41 -5.92
N PHE A 682 2.55 3.64 -4.73
CA PHE A 682 1.25 3.11 -4.31
C PHE A 682 0.08 3.85 -4.98
N GLU A 683 -1.08 3.19 -5.12
CA GLU A 683 -2.22 3.74 -5.86
C GLU A 683 -2.83 5.00 -5.23
N PHE A 684 -2.63 5.18 -3.92
CA PHE A 684 -3.10 6.32 -3.14
C PHE A 684 -2.10 7.49 -3.08
N MET A 685 -0.89 7.33 -3.62
CA MET A 685 0.16 8.35 -3.56
C MET A 685 0.12 9.35 -4.72
N GLN A 686 0.78 10.49 -4.53
CA GLN A 686 0.67 11.63 -5.44
C GLN A 686 1.12 11.35 -6.89
N PRO A 687 2.20 10.59 -7.17
CA PRO A 687 2.54 10.21 -8.54
C PRO A 687 1.40 9.54 -9.31
N LEU A 688 0.65 8.63 -8.67
CA LEU A 688 -0.47 7.93 -9.32
C LEU A 688 -1.67 8.85 -9.53
N ARG A 689 -1.91 9.82 -8.63
CA ARG A 689 -2.90 10.87 -8.87
C ARG A 689 -2.55 11.74 -10.08
N VAL A 690 -1.28 12.11 -10.23
CA VAL A 690 -0.80 12.88 -11.39
C VAL A 690 -0.95 12.05 -12.66
N LEU A 691 -0.53 10.78 -12.64
CA LEU A 691 -0.63 9.89 -13.80
C LEU A 691 -2.08 9.72 -14.29
N LYS A 692 -3.04 9.63 -13.36
CA LYS A 692 -4.47 9.54 -13.67
C LYS A 692 -5.02 10.79 -14.37
N GLY A 693 -4.41 11.97 -14.20
CA GLY A 693 -4.89 13.25 -14.72
C GLY A 693 -5.32 14.26 -13.64
N GLY A 694 -4.90 14.05 -12.38
CA GLY A 694 -5.22 14.94 -11.28
C GLY A 694 -6.68 14.84 -10.83
N ASP A 695 -7.34 15.99 -10.69
CA ASP A 695 -8.73 16.08 -10.17
C ASP A 695 -9.80 15.65 -11.19
N THR A 696 -9.44 15.58 -12.48
CA THR A 696 -10.35 15.12 -13.54
C THR A 696 -9.69 13.97 -14.28
N PRO A 697 -9.73 12.74 -13.73
CA PRO A 697 -8.90 11.66 -14.22
C PRO A 697 -9.31 11.18 -15.62
N ASP A 698 -8.35 11.12 -16.53
CA ASP A 698 -8.47 10.54 -17.87
C ASP A 698 -8.35 9.01 -17.85
N LEU A 699 -7.64 8.48 -16.85
CA LEU A 699 -7.38 7.07 -16.65
C LEU A 699 -7.99 6.54 -15.35
N VAL A 700 -8.44 5.29 -15.40
CA VAL A 700 -8.87 4.50 -14.24
C VAL A 700 -7.75 3.52 -13.90
N ASN A 701 -7.24 3.53 -12.66
CA ASN A 701 -6.27 2.54 -12.20
C ASN A 701 -7.00 1.24 -11.85
N MET A 702 -6.76 0.18 -12.61
CA MET A 702 -7.45 -1.09 -12.43
C MET A 702 -7.08 -1.80 -11.12
N THR A 703 -5.95 -1.46 -10.50
CA THR A 703 -5.59 -1.92 -9.15
C THR A 703 -6.68 -1.56 -8.13
N GLU A 704 -7.30 -0.38 -8.28
CA GLU A 704 -8.37 0.09 -7.39
C GLU A 704 -9.68 -0.71 -7.54
N SER A 705 -9.79 -1.57 -8.57
CA SER A 705 -10.92 -2.49 -8.71
C SER A 705 -10.85 -3.71 -7.79
N LEU A 706 -9.69 -3.98 -7.18
CA LEU A 706 -9.53 -5.00 -6.16
C LEU A 706 -9.90 -4.47 -4.76
N PRO A 707 -10.32 -5.35 -3.83
CA PRO A 707 -10.44 -5.00 -2.42
C PRO A 707 -9.11 -4.46 -1.88
N ALA A 708 -9.15 -3.46 -1.00
CA ALA A 708 -7.95 -2.73 -0.54
C ALA A 708 -6.80 -3.63 -0.05
N LEU A 709 -7.12 -4.65 0.76
CA LEU A 709 -6.11 -5.58 1.31
C LEU A 709 -5.50 -6.51 0.25
N GLU A 710 -6.11 -6.63 -0.92
CA GLU A 710 -5.66 -7.50 -2.02
C GLU A 710 -4.89 -6.70 -3.09
N ARG A 711 -4.59 -5.43 -2.83
CA ARG A 711 -3.84 -4.55 -3.73
C ARG A 711 -2.35 -4.64 -3.40
N TYR A 712 -1.70 -5.65 -3.94
CA TYR A 712 -0.24 -5.74 -3.85
C TYR A 712 0.33 -6.52 -5.03
N SER A 713 1.57 -6.20 -5.36
CA SER A 713 2.40 -6.91 -6.33
C SER A 713 3.82 -7.14 -5.83
N TYR A 714 4.18 -6.57 -4.66
CA TYR A 714 5.53 -6.56 -4.12
C TYR A 714 5.49 -6.68 -2.59
N ASN A 715 6.55 -7.22 -1.98
CA ASN A 715 6.72 -7.24 -0.54
C ASN A 715 8.06 -6.60 -0.13
N TYR A 716 8.01 -5.62 0.77
CA TYR A 716 9.20 -4.94 1.29
C TYR A 716 9.15 -4.86 2.82
N GLN A 717 10.15 -5.44 3.47
CA GLN A 717 10.26 -5.45 4.94
C GLN A 717 8.96 -5.91 5.64
N GLY A 718 8.33 -6.96 5.11
CA GLY A 718 7.09 -7.51 5.64
C GLY A 718 5.81 -6.79 5.20
N ASN A 719 5.92 -5.69 4.45
CA ASN A 719 4.77 -4.95 3.93
C ASN A 719 4.43 -5.40 2.51
N ALA A 720 3.21 -5.86 2.29
CA ALA A 720 2.67 -6.06 0.95
C ALA A 720 2.23 -4.71 0.35
N GLN A 721 2.67 -4.43 -0.87
CA GLN A 721 2.60 -3.12 -1.52
C GLN A 721 2.24 -3.27 -3.00
N ALA A 722 1.45 -2.34 -3.55
CA ALA A 722 1.20 -2.25 -4.99
C ALA A 722 2.21 -1.31 -5.65
N LEU A 723 3.09 -1.85 -6.49
CA LEU A 723 4.02 -1.07 -7.33
C LEU A 723 3.73 -1.22 -8.83
N ASP A 724 3.14 -2.37 -9.22
CA ASP A 724 2.78 -2.69 -10.59
C ASP A 724 1.32 -2.36 -10.85
N HIS A 725 1.07 -1.55 -11.88
CA HIS A 725 -0.27 -1.08 -12.19
C HIS A 725 -0.63 -1.25 -13.66
N ILE A 726 -1.93 -1.33 -13.91
CA ILE A 726 -2.52 -1.15 -15.24
C ILE A 726 -3.61 -0.08 -15.11
N LEU A 727 -3.41 1.05 -15.79
CA LEU A 727 -4.38 2.13 -15.90
C LEU A 727 -4.94 2.18 -17.32
N VAL A 728 -6.24 2.41 -17.45
CA VAL A 728 -6.92 2.40 -18.77
C VAL A 728 -7.86 3.59 -18.92
N THR A 729 -8.12 3.99 -20.16
CA THR A 729 -9.17 4.98 -20.43
C THR A 729 -10.56 4.47 -20.02
N HIS A 730 -11.45 5.39 -19.63
CA HIS A 730 -12.80 5.06 -19.10
C HIS A 730 -13.62 4.13 -20.00
N ASN A 731 -13.49 4.24 -21.33
CA ASN A 731 -14.17 3.37 -22.29
C ASN A 731 -13.70 1.90 -22.23
N LEU A 732 -12.43 1.68 -21.85
CA LEU A 732 -11.88 0.35 -21.59
C LEU A 732 -12.23 -0.15 -20.20
N ALA A 733 -12.15 0.71 -19.17
CA ALA A 733 -12.45 0.34 -17.78
C ALA A 733 -13.80 -0.35 -17.64
N ALA A 734 -14.83 0.13 -18.35
CA ALA A 734 -16.17 -0.45 -18.35
C ALA A 734 -16.28 -1.88 -18.93
N ARG A 735 -15.20 -2.42 -19.52
CA ARG A 735 -15.11 -3.74 -20.16
C ARG A 735 -13.87 -4.51 -19.72
N ALA A 736 -13.18 -4.02 -18.70
CA ALA A 736 -11.96 -4.58 -18.15
C ALA A 736 -12.27 -5.44 -16.94
N GLU A 737 -11.59 -6.58 -16.86
CA GLU A 737 -11.40 -7.36 -15.64
C GLU A 737 -9.91 -7.36 -15.33
N TYR A 738 -9.56 -7.33 -14.05
CA TYR A 738 -8.20 -7.17 -13.58
C TYR A 738 -7.89 -8.20 -12.49
N ASP A 739 -6.65 -8.66 -12.47
CA ASP A 739 -6.15 -9.65 -11.53
C ASP A 739 -4.70 -9.33 -11.14
N ALA A 740 -4.38 -9.43 -9.85
CA ALA A 740 -3.02 -9.40 -9.33
C ALA A 740 -2.63 -10.86 -9.04
N VAL A 741 -1.71 -11.42 -9.82
CA VAL A 741 -1.49 -12.87 -9.87
C VAL A 741 -0.29 -13.23 -9.00
N HIS A 742 -0.56 -13.68 -7.78
CA HIS A 742 0.45 -13.95 -6.75
C HIS A 742 1.27 -15.22 -7.03
N LEU A 743 2.37 -15.05 -7.76
CA LEU A 743 3.26 -16.11 -8.23
C LEU A 743 4.64 -16.08 -7.57
N ASN A 744 4.99 -14.95 -6.94
CA ASN A 744 6.35 -14.59 -6.59
C ASN A 744 6.45 -13.99 -5.19
N SER A 745 5.80 -12.86 -4.92
CA SER A 745 6.09 -12.00 -3.74
C SER A 745 5.90 -12.67 -2.37
N GLU A 746 5.24 -13.83 -2.35
CA GLU A 746 4.89 -14.61 -1.16
C GLU A 746 5.76 -15.85 -0.95
N PHE A 747 6.69 -16.13 -1.86
CA PHE A 747 7.43 -17.40 -1.93
C PHE A 747 8.95 -17.19 -1.88
N TYR A 748 9.64 -18.05 -1.13
CA TYR A 748 11.10 -18.00 -1.01
C TYR A 748 11.82 -18.34 -2.33
N ASP A 749 11.32 -19.33 -3.07
CA ASP A 749 11.93 -19.81 -4.34
C ASP A 749 11.33 -19.10 -5.57
N ALA A 750 11.02 -17.81 -5.41
CA ALA A 750 10.40 -17.00 -6.45
C ALA A 750 11.33 -16.76 -7.66
N ALA A 751 10.73 -16.53 -8.83
CA ALA A 751 11.48 -16.25 -10.06
C ALA A 751 11.66 -14.74 -10.30
N SER A 752 10.83 -13.92 -9.66
CA SER A 752 10.91 -12.46 -9.56
C SER A 752 10.56 -12.08 -8.12
N ASP A 753 10.87 -10.86 -7.71
CA ASP A 753 10.36 -10.25 -6.46
C ASP A 753 9.01 -9.55 -6.67
N HIS A 754 8.58 -9.39 -7.92
CA HIS A 754 7.28 -8.85 -8.30
C HIS A 754 6.30 -9.93 -8.76
N ASP A 755 5.04 -9.77 -8.39
CA ASP A 755 3.90 -10.47 -8.97
C ASP A 755 3.43 -9.77 -10.25
N PRO A 756 3.12 -10.52 -11.32
CA PRO A 756 2.51 -9.93 -12.51
C PRO A 756 1.06 -9.49 -12.27
N VAL A 757 0.67 -8.44 -12.97
CA VAL A 757 -0.73 -7.97 -13.02
C VAL A 757 -1.31 -8.17 -14.41
N LEU A 758 -2.57 -8.58 -14.49
CA LEU A 758 -3.23 -9.01 -15.73
C LEU A 758 -4.55 -8.28 -15.95
N LEU A 759 -4.74 -7.75 -17.15
CA LEU A 759 -5.98 -7.16 -17.64
C LEU A 759 -6.61 -8.06 -18.70
N ARG A 760 -7.91 -8.33 -18.59
CA ARG A 760 -8.73 -8.87 -19.68
C ARG A 760 -9.72 -7.82 -20.17
N LEU A 761 -9.71 -7.55 -21.47
CA LEU A 761 -10.65 -6.66 -22.13
C LEU A 761 -11.67 -7.45 -22.95
N ASN A 762 -12.95 -7.19 -22.72
CA ASN A 762 -14.02 -7.69 -23.58
C ASN A 762 -14.33 -6.71 -24.71
N MET A 763 -13.90 -7.05 -25.92
CA MET A 763 -14.05 -6.26 -27.13
C MET A 763 -15.38 -6.53 -27.86
N GLU A 764 -16.31 -7.34 -27.33
CA GLU A 764 -17.64 -7.51 -27.94
C GLU A 764 -18.43 -6.18 -27.93
N GLU A 765 -18.98 -5.80 -29.10
CA GLU A 765 -19.85 -4.62 -29.20
C GLU A 765 -21.09 -4.75 -28.29
N LEU A 766 -21.48 -3.64 -27.64
CA LEU A 766 -22.77 -3.34 -26.99
C LEU A 766 -24.03 -3.66 -27.85
N ASP A 767 -23.86 -4.13 -29.08
CA ASP A 767 -24.96 -4.53 -29.97
C ASP A 767 -25.46 -5.97 -29.73
N LYS A 768 -24.80 -6.74 -28.85
CA LYS A 768 -25.29 -8.04 -28.34
C LYS A 768 -25.98 -7.98 -26.97
N THR A 769 -25.87 -6.90 -26.19
CA THR A 769 -26.46 -6.79 -24.84
C THR A 769 -27.67 -5.86 -24.76
N LEU A 770 -28.62 -6.18 -23.88
CA LEU A 770 -29.78 -5.37 -23.52
C LEU A 770 -29.58 -4.80 -22.13
N ARG A 771 -29.54 -3.47 -22.03
CA ARG A 771 -29.49 -2.79 -20.74
C ARG A 771 -30.87 -2.55 -20.15
N PHE A 772 -31.15 -3.15 -19.02
CA PHE A 772 -32.32 -2.86 -18.19
C PHE A 772 -31.90 -1.96 -17.03
N ALA A 773 -32.71 -0.96 -16.69
CA ALA A 773 -32.42 -0.07 -15.58
C ALA A 773 -33.69 0.36 -14.84
N THR A 774 -33.52 0.67 -13.56
CA THR A 774 -34.49 1.41 -12.75
C THR A 774 -33.84 2.69 -12.22
N PHE A 775 -34.62 3.75 -12.10
CA PHE A 775 -34.17 5.00 -11.49
C PHE A 775 -35.35 5.68 -10.81
N ASN A 776 -35.36 5.71 -9.47
CA ASN A 776 -36.17 6.67 -8.76
C ASN A 776 -35.57 8.06 -9.02
N ALA A 777 -36.32 8.90 -9.73
CA ALA A 777 -35.82 10.17 -10.24
C ALA A 777 -36.24 11.36 -9.38
N SER A 778 -37.02 11.12 -8.31
CA SER A 778 -37.63 12.14 -7.45
C SER A 778 -38.28 13.30 -8.23
N LEU A 779 -38.82 12.99 -9.42
CA LEU A 779 -39.52 13.93 -10.31
C LEU A 779 -41.01 13.99 -9.94
N ASN A 780 -41.29 14.02 -8.65
CA ASN A 780 -42.61 14.26 -8.08
C ASN A 780 -42.71 15.72 -7.62
N ARG A 781 -43.93 16.25 -7.51
CA ARG A 781 -44.18 17.64 -7.07
C ARG A 781 -45.28 17.72 -6.02
N SER A 782 -45.29 18.82 -5.28
CA SER A 782 -46.25 19.05 -4.18
C SER A 782 -47.68 19.28 -4.65
N ALA A 783 -47.90 19.72 -5.90
CA ALA A 783 -49.24 19.86 -6.46
C ALA A 783 -49.39 19.26 -7.87
N ALA A 784 -50.60 18.75 -8.14
CA ALA A 784 -50.95 18.15 -9.42
C ALA A 784 -50.69 19.11 -10.60
N GLY A 785 -49.88 18.65 -11.55
CA GLY A 785 -49.58 19.38 -12.79
C GLY A 785 -48.37 20.31 -12.72
N GLU A 786 -47.72 20.48 -11.56
CA GLU A 786 -46.46 21.23 -11.45
C GLU A 786 -45.34 20.58 -12.28
N LEU A 787 -45.24 19.25 -12.25
CA LEU A 787 -44.25 18.52 -13.07
C LEU A 787 -44.42 18.80 -14.57
N ILE A 788 -45.67 18.98 -15.04
CA ILE A 788 -45.94 19.36 -16.43
C ILE A 788 -45.36 20.75 -16.73
N SER A 789 -45.52 21.69 -15.80
CA SER A 789 -45.00 23.06 -15.93
C SER A 789 -43.47 23.06 -16.00
N ASP A 790 -42.81 22.37 -15.08
CA ASP A 790 -41.35 22.33 -14.99
C ASP A 790 -40.72 21.71 -16.24
N LEU A 791 -41.29 20.60 -16.70
CA LEU A 791 -40.79 19.89 -17.88
C LEU A 791 -41.16 20.60 -19.20
N SER A 792 -42.05 21.60 -19.19
CA SER A 792 -42.53 22.25 -20.41
C SER A 792 -41.42 23.04 -21.14
N THR A 793 -40.42 23.52 -20.40
CA THR A 793 -39.18 24.12 -20.92
C THR A 793 -38.04 23.09 -20.91
N ALA A 794 -36.79 23.52 -21.09
CA ALA A 794 -35.63 22.63 -20.97
C ALA A 794 -34.65 23.16 -19.93
N ASP A 795 -35.17 23.86 -18.92
CA ASP A 795 -34.38 24.67 -18.00
C ASP A 795 -34.40 24.14 -16.57
N ASP A 796 -35.33 23.23 -16.24
CA ASP A 796 -35.36 22.57 -14.93
C ASP A 796 -34.03 21.82 -14.64
N PRO A 797 -33.31 22.17 -13.56
CA PRO A 797 -31.98 21.64 -13.28
C PRO A 797 -32.00 20.16 -12.88
N GLN A 798 -32.96 19.73 -12.05
CA GLN A 798 -33.09 18.34 -11.63
C GLN A 798 -33.34 17.43 -12.84
N ALA A 799 -34.27 17.82 -13.71
CA ALA A 799 -34.57 17.07 -14.94
C ALA A 799 -33.40 17.06 -15.93
N LYS A 800 -32.49 18.03 -15.92
CA LYS A 800 -31.23 17.98 -16.71
C LYS A 800 -30.28 16.94 -16.14
N ALA A 801 -30.05 16.95 -14.82
CA ALA A 801 -29.19 15.98 -14.16
C ALA A 801 -29.69 14.54 -14.39
N VAL A 802 -30.99 14.29 -14.11
CA VAL A 802 -31.64 12.99 -14.38
C VAL A 802 -31.49 12.59 -15.85
N ALA A 803 -31.72 13.51 -16.79
CA ALA A 803 -31.59 13.21 -18.21
C ALA A 803 -30.15 12.94 -18.64
N GLU A 804 -29.16 13.59 -18.03
CA GLU A 804 -27.74 13.35 -18.28
C GLU A 804 -27.32 11.97 -17.81
N ILE A 805 -27.68 11.60 -16.58
CA ILE A 805 -27.46 10.26 -16.02
C ILE A 805 -28.01 9.19 -16.98
N ILE A 806 -29.27 9.31 -17.40
CA ILE A 806 -29.89 8.38 -18.36
C ILE A 806 -29.15 8.37 -19.71
N GLN A 807 -28.58 9.49 -20.16
CA GLN A 807 -27.84 9.58 -21.42
C GLN A 807 -26.43 9.01 -21.37
N ARG A 808 -25.83 8.95 -20.18
CA ARG A 808 -24.54 8.32 -19.89
C ARG A 808 -24.70 6.81 -19.67
N VAL A 809 -25.69 6.40 -18.89
CA VAL A 809 -26.01 4.98 -18.62
C VAL A 809 -26.63 4.28 -19.84
N ARG A 810 -27.41 5.01 -20.65
CA ARG A 810 -27.98 4.56 -21.94
C ARG A 810 -28.85 3.28 -21.90
N PRO A 811 -29.80 3.13 -20.98
CA PRO A 811 -30.57 1.89 -20.92
C PRO A 811 -31.47 1.69 -22.15
N ASP A 812 -31.69 0.44 -22.50
CA ASP A 812 -32.62 0.03 -23.56
C ASP A 812 -34.07 0.00 -23.06
N VAL A 813 -34.23 -0.35 -21.79
CA VAL A 813 -35.49 -0.40 -21.04
C VAL A 813 -35.25 0.26 -19.69
N LEU A 814 -36.06 1.25 -19.35
CA LEU A 814 -35.92 2.05 -18.14
C LEU A 814 -37.27 2.14 -17.42
N LEU A 815 -37.29 1.79 -16.13
CA LEU A 815 -38.34 2.17 -15.20
C LEU A 815 -37.93 3.47 -14.50
N LEU A 816 -38.76 4.51 -14.60
CA LEU A 816 -38.66 5.72 -13.80
C LEU A 816 -39.67 5.63 -12.66
N ASN A 817 -39.19 5.71 -11.42
CA ASN A 817 -40.02 5.85 -10.23
C ASN A 817 -40.11 7.33 -9.83
N GLU A 818 -41.14 7.63 -9.04
CA GLU A 818 -41.48 8.99 -8.61
C GLU A 818 -41.63 9.99 -9.75
N PHE A 819 -42.33 9.58 -10.80
CA PHE A 819 -42.68 10.44 -11.91
C PHE A 819 -44.20 10.67 -11.89
N ASP A 820 -44.64 11.87 -11.54
CA ASP A 820 -46.08 12.14 -11.35
C ASP A 820 -46.91 11.73 -12.57
N TYR A 821 -47.96 10.96 -12.30
CA TYR A 821 -48.86 10.48 -13.32
C TYR A 821 -49.80 11.60 -13.77
N ASP A 822 -49.83 11.83 -15.09
CA ASP A 822 -50.84 12.64 -15.72
C ASP A 822 -51.60 11.81 -16.78
N PRO A 823 -52.96 11.77 -16.76
CA PRO A 823 -53.74 10.94 -17.68
C PRO A 823 -53.49 11.23 -19.16
N SER A 824 -53.00 12.43 -19.46
CA SER A 824 -52.70 12.83 -20.84
C SER A 824 -51.31 12.38 -21.29
N GLY A 825 -50.40 12.01 -20.39
CA GLY A 825 -48.98 11.73 -20.64
C GLY A 825 -48.18 12.96 -21.11
N THR A 826 -48.57 14.16 -20.71
CA THR A 826 -47.93 15.41 -21.12
C THR A 826 -46.56 15.58 -20.46
N ALA A 827 -46.42 15.26 -19.16
CA ALA A 827 -45.16 15.37 -18.45
C ALA A 827 -44.08 14.49 -19.10
N ILE A 828 -44.36 13.21 -19.32
CA ILE A 828 -43.38 12.30 -19.94
C ILE A 828 -43.03 12.69 -21.38
N ARG A 829 -43.99 13.19 -22.17
CA ARG A 829 -43.70 13.71 -23.52
C ARG A 829 -42.79 14.93 -23.47
N HIS A 830 -42.98 15.80 -22.48
CA HIS A 830 -42.12 16.94 -22.24
C HIS A 830 -40.72 16.50 -21.84
N PHE A 831 -40.56 15.60 -20.87
CA PHE A 831 -39.27 15.03 -20.47
C PHE A 831 -38.51 14.42 -21.67
N MET A 832 -39.18 13.52 -22.42
CA MET A 832 -38.59 12.87 -23.59
C MET A 832 -38.15 13.85 -24.69
N ARG A 833 -38.90 14.94 -24.90
CA ARG A 833 -38.62 15.90 -25.97
C ARG A 833 -37.59 16.94 -25.57
N ASN A 834 -37.76 17.52 -24.38
CA ASN A 834 -37.03 18.70 -23.94
C ASN A 834 -35.71 18.34 -23.26
N TYR A 835 -35.59 17.15 -22.67
CA TYR A 835 -34.42 16.72 -21.91
C TYR A 835 -33.72 15.53 -22.57
N LEU A 836 -34.36 14.36 -22.65
CA LEU A 836 -33.76 13.16 -23.26
C LEU A 836 -33.44 13.34 -24.76
N GLY A 837 -34.27 14.12 -25.44
CA GLY A 837 -34.12 14.44 -26.87
C GLY A 837 -33.02 15.46 -27.19
N LYS A 838 -32.44 16.10 -26.17
CA LYS A 838 -31.34 17.07 -26.27
C LYS A 838 -30.06 16.47 -25.68
N ARG A 839 -28.89 17.02 -26.03
CA ARG A 839 -27.64 16.66 -25.36
C ARG A 839 -27.57 17.36 -24.01
N GLN A 840 -27.08 16.68 -22.98
CA GLN A 840 -26.72 17.27 -21.68
C GLN A 840 -25.20 17.18 -21.53
N ASN A 841 -24.49 18.30 -21.35
CA ASN A 841 -23.04 18.36 -21.08
C ASN A 841 -22.18 17.33 -21.86
N GLY A 842 -22.29 17.33 -23.20
CA GLY A 842 -21.56 16.40 -24.07
C GLY A 842 -22.25 15.03 -24.28
N ALA A 843 -23.01 14.54 -23.30
CA ALA A 843 -23.74 13.28 -23.36
C ALA A 843 -24.71 13.21 -24.55
N ARG A 844 -24.73 12.04 -25.22
CA ARG A 844 -25.52 11.83 -26.44
C ARG A 844 -26.99 11.64 -26.10
N ARG A 845 -27.86 12.44 -26.74
CA ARG A 845 -29.32 12.28 -26.71
C ARG A 845 -29.76 10.81 -26.84
N ILE A 846 -30.79 10.44 -26.11
CA ILE A 846 -31.40 9.11 -26.11
C ILE A 846 -32.86 9.18 -26.53
N LYS A 847 -33.34 8.15 -27.25
CA LYS A 847 -34.70 8.13 -27.79
C LYS A 847 -35.39 6.81 -27.47
N TYR A 848 -36.48 6.90 -26.73
CA TYR A 848 -37.41 5.78 -26.53
C TYR A 848 -38.57 5.90 -27.51
N ARG A 849 -38.90 4.80 -28.18
CA ARG A 849 -40.02 4.75 -29.14
C ARG A 849 -41.31 4.29 -28.49
N HIS A 850 -41.20 3.64 -27.34
CA HIS A 850 -42.30 3.02 -26.64
C HIS A 850 -42.30 3.52 -25.20
N VAL A 851 -43.48 3.86 -24.70
CA VAL A 851 -43.69 4.35 -23.34
C VAL A 851 -44.93 3.69 -22.78
N TYR A 852 -44.87 3.25 -21.53
CA TYR A 852 -46.03 2.78 -20.78
C TYR A 852 -46.09 3.57 -19.46
N PHE A 853 -47.28 4.06 -19.16
CA PHE A 853 -47.63 4.74 -17.93
C PHE A 853 -49.11 4.45 -17.68
N ALA A 854 -49.49 4.33 -16.43
CA ALA A 854 -50.84 4.05 -15.99
C ALA A 854 -51.07 4.71 -14.62
N GLU A 855 -52.32 4.75 -14.18
CA GLU A 855 -52.71 5.32 -12.89
C GLU A 855 -52.04 4.57 -11.73
N SER A 856 -51.58 5.32 -10.72
CA SER A 856 -50.98 4.82 -9.49
C SER A 856 -52.01 4.90 -8.36
N ASN A 857 -51.90 4.03 -7.34
CA ASN A 857 -52.76 4.05 -6.15
C ASN A 857 -52.48 5.24 -5.21
N THR A 858 -51.32 5.88 -5.35
CA THR A 858 -50.91 7.04 -4.56
C THR A 858 -51.87 8.21 -4.70
N GLY A 859 -52.34 8.73 -3.55
CA GLY A 859 -53.24 9.87 -3.44
C GLY A 859 -54.67 9.64 -3.95
N ILE A 860 -55.05 8.41 -4.32
CA ILE A 860 -56.45 8.08 -4.62
C ILE A 860 -57.22 7.94 -3.29
N PRO A 861 -58.20 8.81 -3.00
CA PRO A 861 -58.90 8.78 -1.72
C PRO A 861 -59.74 7.51 -1.57
N THR A 862 -59.66 6.88 -0.40
CA THR A 862 -60.49 5.72 -0.05
C THR A 862 -61.88 6.15 0.45
N GLY A 863 -61.95 7.35 1.05
CA GLY A 863 -63.14 7.88 1.72
C GLY A 863 -63.35 7.33 3.13
N LEU A 864 -62.34 6.66 3.70
CA LEU A 864 -62.31 6.09 5.05
C LEU A 864 -61.06 6.58 5.79
N ASP A 865 -61.10 6.51 7.13
CA ASP A 865 -60.01 6.85 8.05
C ASP A 865 -59.04 5.66 8.14
N MET A 866 -58.02 5.62 7.27
CA MET A 866 -57.09 4.48 7.13
C MET A 866 -55.91 4.56 8.11
N ASP A 867 -55.61 5.74 8.64
CA ASP A 867 -54.53 5.97 9.60
C ASP A 867 -55.02 6.28 11.04
N ASN A 868 -56.34 6.22 11.27
CA ASN A 868 -56.99 6.39 12.56
C ASN A 868 -56.73 7.76 13.22
N ASP A 869 -56.54 8.82 12.42
CA ASP A 869 -56.31 10.18 12.92
C ASP A 869 -57.63 10.92 13.29
N GLY A 870 -58.78 10.31 12.97
CA GLY A 870 -60.12 10.84 13.21
C GLY A 870 -60.68 11.64 12.03
N SER A 871 -59.96 11.70 10.91
CA SER A 871 -60.40 12.22 9.62
C SER A 871 -60.46 11.12 8.56
N SER A 872 -61.18 11.37 7.47
CA SER A 872 -61.19 10.49 6.30
C SER A 872 -60.70 11.24 5.05
N ASP A 873 -59.93 12.30 5.30
CA ASP A 873 -59.33 13.17 4.31
C ASP A 873 -57.84 13.38 4.62
N GLY A 874 -57.00 13.20 3.60
CA GLY A 874 -55.57 13.36 3.77
C GLY A 874 -54.78 12.34 2.97
N PRO A 875 -53.44 12.46 2.96
CA PRO A 875 -52.58 11.55 2.22
C PRO A 875 -52.49 10.17 2.87
N GLY A 876 -52.68 10.04 4.19
CA GLY A 876 -52.70 8.75 4.90
C GLY A 876 -53.94 7.90 4.61
N ASP A 877 -55.04 8.55 4.21
CA ASP A 877 -56.34 7.93 3.86
C ASP A 877 -56.46 7.49 2.41
N ALA A 878 -55.42 7.69 1.61
CA ALA A 878 -55.40 7.27 0.22
C ALA A 878 -55.05 5.79 0.07
N GLN A 879 -55.34 5.20 -1.09
CA GLN A 879 -55.00 3.79 -1.39
C GLN A 879 -53.49 3.51 -1.22
N GLY A 880 -52.66 4.48 -1.56
CA GLY A 880 -51.29 4.63 -1.06
C GLY A 880 -51.00 6.10 -0.77
N PHE A 881 -50.01 6.39 0.06
CA PHE A 881 -49.73 7.76 0.50
C PHE A 881 -49.52 8.73 -0.67
N GLY A 882 -50.18 9.89 -0.63
CA GLY A 882 -50.00 10.95 -1.62
C GLY A 882 -51.03 12.06 -1.46
N PHE A 883 -50.66 13.29 -1.78
CA PHE A 883 -51.51 14.48 -1.62
C PHE A 883 -52.52 14.65 -2.75
N TYR A 884 -52.30 14.01 -3.89
CA TYR A 884 -53.24 14.00 -5.02
C TYR A 884 -53.09 12.71 -5.84
N PRO A 885 -54.15 12.28 -6.56
CA PRO A 885 -54.09 11.10 -7.41
C PRO A 885 -52.97 11.16 -8.43
N GLY A 886 -52.02 10.22 -8.33
CA GLY A 886 -50.91 10.08 -9.27
C GLY A 886 -49.57 10.68 -8.83
N GLN A 887 -49.48 11.32 -7.67
CA GLN A 887 -48.19 11.73 -7.10
C GLN A 887 -47.28 10.51 -6.90
N TYR A 888 -45.97 10.60 -7.11
CA TYR A 888 -45.03 9.45 -6.99
C TYR A 888 -45.30 8.30 -7.97
N GLY A 889 -45.85 8.61 -9.16
CA GLY A 889 -46.17 7.63 -10.19
C GLY A 889 -44.95 6.93 -10.80
N MET A 890 -45.20 6.09 -11.81
CA MET A 890 -44.16 5.32 -12.50
C MET A 890 -44.29 5.44 -14.03
N VAL A 891 -43.17 5.30 -14.73
CA VAL A 891 -43.13 5.27 -16.20
C VAL A 891 -42.11 4.24 -16.70
N VAL A 892 -42.52 3.39 -17.65
CA VAL A 892 -41.59 2.52 -18.39
C VAL A 892 -41.30 3.09 -19.78
N LEU A 893 -40.02 3.35 -20.05
CA LEU A 893 -39.49 3.76 -21.35
C LEU A 893 -38.77 2.58 -22.01
N SER A 894 -39.03 2.36 -23.30
CA SER A 894 -38.39 1.25 -24.03
C SER A 894 -38.05 1.60 -25.47
N ARG A 895 -36.88 1.16 -25.89
CA ARG A 895 -36.46 1.16 -27.31
C ARG A 895 -37.13 0.01 -28.09
N TYR A 896 -37.68 -0.99 -27.39
CA TYR A 896 -38.33 -2.16 -27.95
C TYR A 896 -39.86 -2.11 -27.85
N PRO A 897 -40.61 -2.74 -28.78
CA PRO A 897 -42.07 -2.67 -28.77
C PRO A 897 -42.73 -3.30 -27.54
N ILE A 898 -43.58 -2.53 -26.86
CA ILE A 898 -44.45 -3.00 -25.77
C ILE A 898 -45.67 -3.72 -26.34
N GLN A 899 -45.95 -4.94 -25.89
CA GLN A 899 -47.13 -5.71 -26.29
C GLN A 899 -48.38 -5.29 -25.49
N ARG A 900 -48.84 -4.05 -25.72
CA ARG A 900 -49.92 -3.38 -24.94
C ARG A 900 -51.17 -4.22 -24.65
N LYS A 901 -51.58 -5.11 -25.54
CA LYS A 901 -52.77 -5.98 -25.34
C LYS A 901 -52.57 -7.06 -24.27
N ARG A 902 -51.31 -7.45 -24.04
CA ARG A 902 -50.89 -8.46 -23.06
C ARG A 902 -50.44 -7.88 -21.72
N VAL A 903 -50.28 -6.56 -21.63
CA VAL A 903 -49.95 -5.90 -20.36
C VAL A 903 -51.01 -6.24 -19.31
N ARG A 904 -50.53 -6.59 -18.12
CA ARG A 904 -51.32 -6.80 -16.92
C ARG A 904 -50.93 -5.73 -15.91
N SER A 905 -51.94 -5.16 -15.29
CA SER A 905 -51.81 -4.26 -14.15
C SER A 905 -52.54 -4.91 -12.99
N PHE A 906 -51.97 -4.79 -11.81
CA PHE A 906 -52.52 -5.35 -10.57
C PHE A 906 -52.88 -4.24 -9.58
N GLN A 907 -53.18 -3.04 -10.11
CA GLN A 907 -53.55 -1.86 -9.32
C GLN A 907 -54.70 -2.17 -8.35
N HIS A 908 -55.69 -2.95 -8.78
CA HIS A 908 -56.91 -3.27 -8.02
C HIS A 908 -56.85 -4.59 -7.24
N PHE A 909 -55.70 -5.27 -7.20
CA PHE A 909 -55.53 -6.48 -6.41
C PHE A 909 -55.62 -6.14 -4.92
N LEU A 910 -56.51 -6.78 -4.16
CA LEU A 910 -56.76 -6.46 -2.75
C LEU A 910 -55.74 -7.15 -1.85
N TRP A 911 -55.30 -6.47 -0.78
CA TRP A 911 -54.31 -7.03 0.14
C TRP A 911 -54.84 -8.28 0.85
N LYS A 912 -56.10 -8.24 1.28
CA LYS A 912 -56.77 -9.38 1.93
C LYS A 912 -56.93 -10.63 1.04
N ASP A 913 -56.83 -10.49 -0.28
CA ASP A 913 -57.03 -11.59 -1.23
C ASP A 913 -55.72 -12.39 -1.44
N MET A 914 -54.61 -11.91 -0.87
CA MET A 914 -53.35 -12.64 -0.81
C MET A 914 -53.38 -13.70 0.31
N PRO A 915 -53.12 -14.98 0.02
CA PRO A 915 -53.08 -16.03 1.04
C PRO A 915 -52.00 -15.78 2.09
N ASP A 916 -52.37 -15.93 3.36
CA ASP A 916 -51.49 -15.71 4.51
C ASP A 916 -50.81 -14.33 4.46
N SER A 917 -51.57 -13.29 4.05
CA SER A 917 -51.09 -11.91 4.02
C SER A 917 -50.76 -11.39 5.42
N MET A 918 -49.83 -10.45 5.51
CA MET A 918 -49.51 -9.69 6.72
C MET A 918 -50.46 -8.51 6.99
N LEU A 919 -51.58 -8.40 6.27
CA LEU A 919 -52.61 -7.37 6.50
C LEU A 919 -52.99 -7.29 8.00
N PRO A 920 -52.76 -6.14 8.68
CA PRO A 920 -53.07 -6.01 10.10
C PRO A 920 -54.59 -5.87 10.31
N THR A 921 -55.28 -7.00 10.45
CA THR A 921 -56.74 -7.05 10.59
C THR A 921 -57.30 -6.41 11.85
N ASP A 922 -56.45 -6.19 12.86
CA ASP A 922 -56.82 -5.50 14.09
C ASP A 922 -56.73 -3.97 13.97
N TRP A 923 -55.98 -3.47 12.97
CA TRP A 923 -55.90 -2.04 12.64
C TRP A 923 -57.03 -1.61 11.71
N TYR A 924 -57.24 -2.37 10.63
CA TYR A 924 -58.22 -2.04 9.60
C TYR A 924 -59.59 -2.64 9.90
N SER A 925 -60.64 -1.84 9.81
CA SER A 925 -62.03 -2.31 9.90
C SER A 925 -62.37 -3.27 8.76
N ALA A 926 -63.43 -4.07 8.93
CA ALA A 926 -63.87 -4.99 7.88
C ALA A 926 -64.26 -4.27 6.58
N GLU A 927 -64.66 -3.00 6.63
CA GLU A 927 -64.96 -2.19 5.45
C GLU A 927 -63.68 -1.71 4.75
N GLU A 928 -62.67 -1.29 5.51
CA GLU A 928 -61.35 -0.90 4.98
C GLU A 928 -60.64 -2.09 4.32
N GLN A 929 -60.70 -3.27 4.93
CA GLN A 929 -60.11 -4.50 4.37
C GLN A 929 -60.72 -4.88 3.01
N GLU A 930 -61.99 -4.57 2.76
CA GLU A 930 -62.65 -4.81 1.46
C GLU A 930 -62.21 -3.85 0.35
N LEU A 931 -61.56 -2.74 0.73
CA LEU A 931 -61.17 -1.66 -0.19
C LEU A 931 -59.66 -1.52 -0.38
N LEU A 932 -58.86 -1.95 0.59
CA LEU A 932 -57.42 -1.73 0.60
C LEU A 932 -56.70 -2.60 -0.43
N ARG A 933 -56.10 -1.95 -1.42
CA ARG A 933 -55.31 -2.59 -2.48
C ARG A 933 -53.94 -2.99 -1.94
N LEU A 934 -53.36 -4.09 -2.41
CA LEU A 934 -52.01 -4.50 -2.02
C LEU A 934 -50.98 -3.45 -2.46
N SER A 935 -50.96 -3.12 -3.75
CA SER A 935 -50.00 -2.15 -4.29
C SER A 935 -50.25 -0.75 -3.74
N SER A 936 -49.23 -0.14 -3.14
CA SER A 936 -49.22 1.26 -2.71
C SER A 936 -49.13 2.22 -3.89
N LYS A 937 -48.30 1.90 -4.90
CA LYS A 937 -48.26 2.58 -6.21
C LYS A 937 -48.90 1.71 -7.29
N SER A 938 -48.18 0.70 -7.78
CA SER A 938 -48.71 -0.30 -8.72
C SER A 938 -47.75 -1.48 -8.91
N HIS A 939 -48.27 -2.57 -9.46
CA HIS A 939 -47.50 -3.68 -10.03
C HIS A 939 -47.91 -3.87 -11.49
N TRP A 940 -46.94 -3.93 -12.40
CA TRP A 940 -47.17 -4.11 -13.83
C TRP A 940 -46.35 -5.26 -14.41
N ASP A 941 -47.00 -6.15 -15.17
CA ASP A 941 -46.33 -7.06 -16.09
C ASP A 941 -46.46 -6.51 -17.51
N ILE A 942 -45.33 -6.08 -18.07
CA ILE A 942 -45.21 -5.40 -19.36
C ILE A 942 -44.36 -6.25 -20.33
N PRO A 943 -44.99 -7.07 -21.19
CA PRO A 943 -44.24 -7.90 -22.14
C PRO A 943 -43.65 -7.06 -23.28
N LEU A 944 -42.33 -7.09 -23.42
CA LEU A 944 -41.58 -6.44 -24.50
C LEU A 944 -41.24 -7.43 -25.61
N LYS A 945 -41.25 -6.98 -26.87
CA LYS A 945 -40.76 -7.79 -28.01
C LYS A 945 -39.32 -7.43 -28.34
N VAL A 946 -38.38 -8.30 -27.98
CA VAL A 946 -36.94 -8.10 -28.19
C VAL A 946 -36.42 -9.13 -29.17
N LYS A 947 -35.94 -8.70 -30.36
CA LYS A 947 -35.44 -9.54 -31.46
C LYS A 947 -36.25 -10.84 -31.75
N GLY A 948 -37.57 -10.82 -31.54
CA GLY A 948 -38.47 -11.96 -31.79
C GLY A 948 -38.86 -12.79 -30.56
N ARG A 949 -38.24 -12.55 -29.41
CA ARG A 949 -38.59 -13.12 -28.10
C ARG A 949 -39.45 -12.15 -27.28
N VAL A 950 -40.02 -12.64 -26.19
CA VAL A 950 -40.78 -11.85 -25.23
C VAL A 950 -40.04 -11.85 -23.91
N VAL A 951 -39.73 -10.65 -23.40
CA VAL A 951 -39.17 -10.44 -22.05
C VAL A 951 -40.18 -9.62 -21.27
N HIS A 952 -40.59 -10.11 -20.11
CA HIS A 952 -41.55 -9.46 -19.24
C HIS A 952 -40.83 -8.46 -18.33
N VAL A 953 -41.19 -7.18 -18.40
CA VAL A 953 -40.77 -6.19 -17.41
C VAL A 953 -41.79 -6.23 -16.27
N LEU A 954 -41.34 -6.66 -15.10
CA LEU A 954 -42.13 -6.73 -13.88
C LEU A 954 -41.80 -5.48 -13.05
N ALA A 955 -42.62 -4.44 -13.17
CA ALA A 955 -42.33 -3.12 -12.60
C ALA A 955 -43.18 -2.85 -11.35
N SER A 956 -42.54 -2.42 -10.26
CA SER A 956 -43.20 -2.02 -9.02
C SER A 956 -42.45 -0.92 -8.30
N HIS A 957 -43.18 -0.18 -7.47
CA HIS A 957 -42.64 0.74 -6.49
C HIS A 957 -43.44 0.52 -5.18
N PRO A 958 -43.02 -0.43 -4.32
CA PRO A 958 -43.62 -0.67 -3.02
C PRO A 958 -43.55 0.54 -2.08
N THR A 959 -44.24 0.46 -0.95
CA THR A 959 -44.17 1.49 0.08
C THR A 959 -42.82 1.41 0.82
N PRO A 960 -42.23 2.54 1.25
CA PRO A 960 -41.19 2.53 2.27
C PRO A 960 -41.67 1.78 3.51
N PRO A 961 -40.84 0.95 4.18
CA PRO A 961 -41.23 0.13 5.32
C PRO A 961 -41.32 0.90 6.65
N VAL A 962 -41.27 2.23 6.59
CA VAL A 962 -41.20 3.15 7.74
C VAL A 962 -42.34 4.19 7.65
N PHE A 963 -42.37 5.17 8.56
CA PHE A 963 -43.38 6.26 8.65
C PHE A 963 -44.75 5.86 9.23
N ASP A 964 -44.77 4.91 10.16
CA ASP A 964 -45.95 4.47 10.91
C ASP A 964 -45.61 4.03 12.35
N GLY A 965 -46.61 3.54 13.10
CA GLY A 965 -46.45 3.17 14.52
C GLY A 965 -46.16 1.69 14.76
N ASP A 966 -46.30 1.24 16.01
CA ASP A 966 -46.07 -0.15 16.44
C ASP A 966 -46.88 -1.19 15.66
N GLU A 967 -47.94 -0.78 14.95
CA GLU A 967 -48.73 -1.63 14.08
C GLU A 967 -47.96 -2.14 12.84
N ASP A 968 -46.92 -1.41 12.41
CA ASP A 968 -46.05 -1.76 11.28
C ASP A 968 -46.83 -2.09 9.99
N ARG A 969 -47.68 -1.15 9.55
CA ARG A 969 -48.48 -1.29 8.32
C ARG A 969 -47.60 -1.29 7.09
N ASN A 970 -46.64 -0.38 7.05
CA ASN A 970 -45.78 -0.11 5.92
C ASN A 970 -44.73 -1.21 5.74
N GLY A 971 -44.07 -1.69 6.79
CA GLY A 971 -43.15 -2.83 6.70
C GLY A 971 -43.87 -4.12 6.30
N ARG A 972 -45.06 -4.39 6.87
CA ARG A 972 -45.91 -5.54 6.47
C ARG A 972 -46.44 -5.45 5.04
N ARG A 973 -46.81 -4.25 4.59
CA ARG A 973 -47.29 -4.04 3.22
C ARG A 973 -46.13 -4.17 2.22
N ASN A 974 -44.97 -3.56 2.50
CA ASN A 974 -43.75 -3.71 1.71
C ASN A 974 -43.38 -5.20 1.56
N HIS A 975 -43.44 -5.97 2.65
CA HIS A 975 -43.25 -7.42 2.62
C HIS A 975 -44.15 -8.12 1.59
N ASP A 976 -45.45 -7.88 1.65
CA ASP A 976 -46.40 -8.55 0.77
C ASP A 976 -46.36 -8.01 -0.68
N GLU A 977 -46.00 -6.74 -0.88
CA GLU A 977 -45.72 -6.17 -2.19
C GLU A 977 -44.51 -6.84 -2.86
N ILE A 978 -43.42 -7.09 -2.15
CA ILE A 978 -42.25 -7.79 -2.72
C ILE A 978 -42.54 -9.29 -2.87
N ARG A 979 -43.20 -9.92 -1.88
CA ARG A 979 -43.62 -11.32 -1.95
C ARG A 979 -44.54 -11.57 -3.14
N PHE A 980 -45.38 -10.59 -3.53
CA PHE A 980 -46.19 -10.68 -4.73
C PHE A 980 -45.37 -11.09 -5.95
N TRP A 981 -44.15 -10.54 -6.14
CA TRP A 981 -43.30 -10.93 -7.26
C TRP A 981 -42.79 -12.36 -7.15
N ILE A 982 -42.41 -12.80 -5.94
CA ILE A 982 -41.98 -14.18 -5.68
C ILE A 982 -43.11 -15.15 -6.07
N ASP A 983 -44.33 -14.89 -5.63
CA ASP A 983 -45.50 -15.72 -5.90
C ASP A 983 -45.91 -15.62 -7.40
N TYR A 984 -45.79 -14.45 -8.01
CA TYR A 984 -46.10 -14.22 -9.42
C TYR A 984 -45.16 -14.99 -10.35
N ILE A 985 -43.84 -14.91 -10.16
CA ILE A 985 -42.86 -15.61 -11.01
C ILE A 985 -42.91 -17.14 -10.79
N ALA A 986 -43.35 -17.58 -9.61
CA ALA A 986 -43.60 -18.99 -9.30
C ALA A 986 -44.92 -19.52 -9.91
N GLY A 987 -45.75 -18.65 -10.50
CA GLY A 987 -46.97 -19.04 -11.20
C GLY A 987 -48.20 -19.22 -10.28
N ALA A 988 -48.25 -18.52 -9.15
CA ALA A 988 -49.36 -18.62 -8.19
C ALA A 988 -50.74 -18.37 -8.83
N ASP A 989 -51.77 -19.10 -8.38
CA ASP A 989 -53.10 -19.11 -8.99
C ASP A 989 -54.10 -18.13 -8.37
N TYR A 990 -53.77 -17.50 -7.23
CA TYR A 990 -54.65 -16.55 -6.55
C TYR A 990 -54.58 -15.13 -7.14
N ILE A 991 -53.52 -14.81 -7.89
CA ILE A 991 -53.26 -13.47 -8.41
C ILE A 991 -54.20 -13.16 -9.59
N TYR A 992 -54.94 -12.04 -9.53
CA TYR A 992 -55.79 -11.56 -10.62
C TYR A 992 -55.39 -10.15 -11.07
N ASP A 993 -55.41 -9.89 -12.39
CA ASP A 993 -55.18 -8.55 -12.95
C ASP A 993 -56.44 -7.68 -12.95
N ASP A 994 -56.31 -6.40 -13.25
CA ASP A 994 -57.43 -5.43 -13.29
C ASP A 994 -58.52 -5.76 -14.34
N LYS A 995 -58.27 -6.75 -15.21
CA LYS A 995 -59.22 -7.28 -16.21
C LYS A 995 -59.81 -8.63 -15.78
N GLY A 996 -59.54 -9.08 -14.55
CA GLY A 996 -60.01 -10.34 -13.99
C GLY A 996 -59.28 -11.58 -14.52
N ARG A 997 -58.09 -11.45 -15.13
CA ARG A 997 -57.30 -12.61 -15.57
C ARG A 997 -56.50 -13.14 -14.40
N VAL A 998 -56.66 -14.44 -14.14
CA VAL A 998 -56.10 -15.14 -12.98
C VAL A 998 -54.82 -15.91 -13.35
N GLY A 999 -53.88 -16.03 -12.41
CA GLY A 999 -52.65 -16.80 -12.48
C GLY A 999 -51.38 -15.95 -12.63
N GLY A 1000 -50.24 -16.51 -12.22
CA GLY A 1000 -48.91 -15.91 -12.31
C GLY A 1000 -48.24 -16.05 -13.68
N LEU A 1001 -46.95 -15.74 -13.74
CA LEU A 1001 -46.11 -15.92 -14.92
C LEU A 1001 -45.94 -17.40 -15.24
N LYS A 1002 -45.84 -17.76 -16.53
CA LYS A 1002 -45.70 -19.18 -16.89
C LYS A 1002 -44.25 -19.64 -16.71
N PRO A 1003 -44.02 -20.90 -16.30
CA PRO A 1003 -42.67 -21.46 -16.21
C PRO A 1003 -41.87 -21.27 -17.51
N GLY A 1004 -40.65 -20.77 -17.39
CA GLY A 1004 -39.73 -20.54 -18.50
C GLY A 1004 -39.95 -19.25 -19.30
N GLU A 1005 -40.92 -18.40 -18.94
CA GLU A 1005 -40.99 -17.04 -19.49
C GLU A 1005 -39.85 -16.17 -18.91
N GLN A 1006 -39.14 -15.47 -19.78
CA GLN A 1006 -38.05 -14.58 -19.38
C GLN A 1006 -38.63 -13.28 -18.81
N PHE A 1007 -38.07 -12.80 -17.70
CA PHE A 1007 -38.50 -11.57 -17.05
C PHE A 1007 -37.32 -10.77 -16.50
N VAL A 1008 -37.55 -9.50 -16.22
CA VAL A 1008 -36.69 -8.65 -15.41
C VAL A 1008 -37.58 -7.88 -14.44
N ILE A 1009 -37.37 -8.06 -13.14
CA ILE A 1009 -38.01 -7.25 -12.10
C ILE A 1009 -37.25 -5.92 -12.01
N LEU A 1010 -37.98 -4.81 -12.07
CA LEU A 1010 -37.45 -3.45 -11.98
C LEU A 1010 -38.23 -2.72 -10.89
N GLY A 1011 -37.54 -2.02 -9.99
CA GLY A 1011 -38.21 -1.19 -9.02
C GLY A 1011 -37.28 -0.56 -8.00
N ASP A 1012 -37.72 0.57 -7.48
CA ASP A 1012 -37.41 0.96 -6.11
C ASP A 1012 -38.26 0.06 -5.23
N LEU A 1013 -37.65 -0.95 -4.60
CA LEU A 1013 -38.34 -1.89 -3.73
C LEU A 1013 -38.41 -1.42 -2.28
N ASN A 1014 -37.70 -0.33 -1.93
CA ASN A 1014 -37.63 0.21 -0.58
C ASN A 1014 -37.22 -0.82 0.50
N ALA A 1015 -36.48 -1.87 0.13
CA ALA A 1015 -36.13 -2.94 1.04
C ALA A 1015 -34.68 -3.35 0.85
N ASP A 1016 -33.90 -3.19 1.91
CA ASP A 1016 -32.51 -3.63 2.00
C ASP A 1016 -32.44 -5.06 2.59
N PRO A 1017 -31.56 -5.94 2.10
CA PRO A 1017 -31.47 -7.32 2.56
C PRO A 1017 -30.70 -7.50 3.88
N HIS A 1018 -30.04 -6.46 4.39
CA HIS A 1018 -29.16 -6.51 5.57
C HIS A 1018 -29.48 -5.43 6.61
N ASP A 1019 -29.69 -4.19 6.17
CA ASP A 1019 -29.59 -2.98 7.01
C ASP A 1019 -30.91 -2.22 7.15
N GLY A 1020 -31.94 -2.57 6.37
CA GLY A 1020 -33.23 -1.89 6.34
C GLY A 1020 -34.31 -2.47 7.27
N ASP A 1021 -35.35 -1.67 7.52
CA ASP A 1021 -36.43 -1.98 8.49
C ASP A 1021 -37.56 -2.88 7.95
N SER A 1022 -37.36 -3.59 6.83
CA SER A 1022 -38.44 -4.36 6.20
C SER A 1022 -38.84 -5.61 7.01
N THR A 1023 -40.12 -5.73 7.34
CA THR A 1023 -40.69 -6.85 8.09
C THR A 1023 -40.45 -8.19 7.40
N GLY A 1024 -39.76 -9.11 8.08
CA GLY A 1024 -39.53 -10.46 7.56
C GLY A 1024 -38.63 -10.54 6.33
N ASN A 1025 -37.85 -9.49 6.05
CA ASN A 1025 -36.80 -9.42 5.02
C ASN A 1025 -37.20 -10.01 3.65
N PRO A 1026 -38.15 -9.38 2.95
CA PRO A 1026 -38.64 -9.85 1.66
C PRO A 1026 -37.60 -9.71 0.54
N ALA A 1027 -36.69 -8.72 0.62
CA ALA A 1027 -35.62 -8.51 -0.36
C ALA A 1027 -34.66 -9.70 -0.39
N ALA A 1028 -34.16 -10.15 0.77
CA ALA A 1028 -33.30 -11.33 0.84
C ALA A 1028 -33.99 -12.59 0.30
N LYS A 1029 -35.30 -12.76 0.54
CA LYS A 1029 -36.08 -13.88 -0.01
C LYS A 1029 -36.21 -13.81 -1.52
N LEU A 1030 -36.41 -12.62 -2.09
CA LEU A 1030 -36.49 -12.43 -3.54
C LEU A 1030 -35.13 -12.72 -4.19
N LEU A 1031 -34.04 -12.23 -3.61
CA LEU A 1031 -32.66 -12.48 -4.07
C LEU A 1031 -32.30 -13.97 -3.97
N ALA A 1032 -32.78 -14.69 -2.95
CA ALA A 1032 -32.56 -16.12 -2.79
C ALA A 1032 -33.44 -17.01 -3.70
N SER A 1033 -34.33 -16.42 -4.50
CA SER A 1033 -35.23 -17.19 -5.37
C SER A 1033 -34.45 -17.88 -6.50
N PRO A 1034 -34.62 -19.20 -6.71
CA PRO A 1034 -33.93 -19.93 -7.78
C PRO A 1034 -34.43 -19.56 -9.19
N LEU A 1035 -35.39 -18.64 -9.30
CA LEU A 1035 -35.91 -18.14 -10.58
C LEU A 1035 -35.29 -16.79 -10.95
N VAL A 1036 -34.62 -16.12 -10.02
CA VAL A 1036 -33.95 -14.83 -10.20
C VAL A 1036 -32.46 -15.08 -10.40
N ASN A 1037 -31.87 -14.44 -11.40
CA ASN A 1037 -30.44 -14.43 -11.60
C ASN A 1037 -29.81 -13.31 -10.77
N THR A 1038 -28.96 -13.69 -9.83
CA THR A 1038 -28.16 -12.79 -8.98
C THR A 1038 -26.66 -13.04 -9.17
N SER A 1039 -26.24 -13.54 -10.34
CA SER A 1039 -24.84 -13.89 -10.61
C SER A 1039 -23.90 -12.67 -10.64
N ILE A 1040 -24.43 -11.47 -10.86
CA ILE A 1040 -23.71 -10.21 -10.73
C ILE A 1040 -24.57 -9.25 -9.88
N THR A 1041 -24.00 -8.70 -8.83
CA THR A 1041 -24.66 -7.66 -8.03
C THR A 1041 -24.21 -6.29 -8.55
N PRO A 1042 -25.12 -5.36 -8.86
CA PRO A 1042 -24.74 -3.99 -9.22
C PRO A 1042 -23.96 -3.32 -8.08
N VAL A 1043 -22.83 -2.68 -8.41
CA VAL A 1043 -21.97 -1.96 -7.45
C VAL A 1043 -21.65 -0.54 -7.94
N SER A 1044 -21.18 0.31 -7.03
CA SER A 1044 -20.55 1.59 -7.35
C SER A 1044 -19.47 1.99 -6.35
N ILE A 1045 -18.42 2.64 -6.87
CA ILE A 1045 -17.38 3.27 -6.04
C ILE A 1045 -17.98 4.42 -5.21
N GLY A 1046 -18.92 5.19 -5.78
CA GLY A 1046 -19.55 6.30 -5.07
C GLY A 1046 -20.40 5.89 -3.87
N GLY A 1047 -20.96 4.68 -3.82
CA GLY A 1047 -21.64 4.17 -2.63
C GLY A 1047 -20.67 3.96 -1.46
N ALA A 1048 -19.52 3.32 -1.74
CA ALA A 1048 -18.46 3.14 -0.77
C ALA A 1048 -17.81 4.47 -0.33
N ASP A 1049 -17.53 5.36 -1.28
CA ASP A 1049 -17.01 6.72 -1.02
C ASP A 1049 -17.99 7.53 -0.15
N ALA A 1050 -19.28 7.52 -0.49
CA ALA A 1050 -20.30 8.21 0.29
C ALA A 1050 -20.34 7.67 1.73
N ALA A 1051 -20.46 6.35 1.91
CA ALA A 1051 -20.48 5.73 3.23
C ALA A 1051 -19.24 6.07 4.08
N LEU A 1052 -18.05 6.07 3.48
CA LEU A 1052 -16.79 6.41 4.15
C LEU A 1052 -16.75 7.90 4.55
N ARG A 1053 -17.00 8.79 3.59
CA ARG A 1053 -16.91 10.24 3.77
C ARG A 1053 -17.97 10.78 4.72
N GLN A 1054 -19.13 10.14 4.74
CA GLN A 1054 -20.26 10.52 5.56
C GLN A 1054 -20.22 9.89 6.96
N GLY A 1055 -19.68 8.67 7.09
CA GLY A 1055 -19.57 7.95 8.36
C GLY A 1055 -20.92 7.70 9.03
N GLY A 1056 -21.02 7.93 10.34
CA GLY A 1056 -22.29 7.81 11.08
C GLY A 1056 -22.86 6.39 11.09
N ILE A 1057 -24.17 6.25 10.82
CA ILE A 1057 -24.84 4.94 10.84
C ILE A 1057 -24.28 3.97 9.79
N ASN A 1058 -23.71 4.49 8.68
CA ASN A 1058 -23.10 3.70 7.61
C ASN A 1058 -21.95 2.83 8.13
N THR A 1059 -21.22 3.28 9.17
CA THR A 1059 -20.13 2.51 9.81
C THR A 1059 -20.62 1.27 10.57
N THR A 1060 -21.93 1.16 10.79
CA THR A 1060 -22.56 0.04 11.50
C THR A 1060 -23.35 -0.89 10.58
N HIS A 1061 -23.45 -0.57 9.29
CA HIS A 1061 -24.14 -1.41 8.31
C HIS A 1061 -23.37 -2.72 8.07
N LEU A 1062 -24.12 -3.78 7.84
CA LEU A 1062 -23.64 -5.14 7.60
C LEU A 1062 -23.49 -5.44 6.10
N GLY A 1063 -24.30 -4.79 5.25
CA GLY A 1063 -24.18 -4.85 3.79
C GLY A 1063 -22.95 -4.09 3.30
N GLY A 1064 -22.37 -4.55 2.19
CA GLY A 1064 -21.30 -3.80 1.52
C GLY A 1064 -21.83 -2.48 0.97
N ALA A 1065 -21.22 -1.37 1.35
CA ALA A 1065 -21.63 -0.01 0.94
C ALA A 1065 -21.50 0.23 -0.57
N ASP A 1066 -20.67 -0.55 -1.26
CA ASP A 1066 -20.58 -0.55 -2.71
C ASP A 1066 -21.87 -1.08 -3.38
N PHE A 1067 -22.71 -1.83 -2.68
CA PHE A 1067 -24.02 -2.29 -3.14
C PHE A 1067 -25.15 -1.28 -2.93
N ASP A 1068 -24.91 -0.19 -2.21
CA ASP A 1068 -25.94 0.80 -1.91
C ASP A 1068 -26.44 1.51 -3.16
N THR A 1069 -27.72 1.82 -3.16
CA THR A 1069 -28.41 2.43 -4.30
C THR A 1069 -29.15 3.71 -3.93
N ALA A 1070 -29.15 4.10 -2.66
CA ALA A 1070 -29.74 5.34 -2.18
C ALA A 1070 -28.97 5.89 -0.98
N ASP A 1071 -29.05 7.20 -0.82
CA ASP A 1071 -28.46 7.98 0.26
C ASP A 1071 -29.55 8.76 0.99
N PHE A 1072 -29.71 8.49 2.29
CA PHE A 1072 -30.71 9.13 3.15
C PHE A 1072 -30.11 10.14 4.16
N ALA A 1073 -29.00 10.80 3.77
CA ALA A 1073 -28.38 11.95 4.42
C ALA A 1073 -27.86 11.72 5.86
N ASP A 1074 -27.35 10.52 6.14
CA ASP A 1074 -26.57 10.12 7.34
C ASP A 1074 -27.27 10.16 8.69
N TRP A 1075 -28.59 10.28 8.70
CA TRP A 1075 -29.41 9.92 9.85
C TRP A 1075 -29.77 8.43 9.76
N THR A 1076 -30.63 7.92 10.64
CA THR A 1076 -31.26 6.62 10.39
C THR A 1076 -32.16 6.74 9.15
N PRO A 1077 -31.95 5.94 8.08
CA PRO A 1077 -31.21 4.67 8.05
C PRO A 1077 -29.88 4.66 7.28
N GLY A 1078 -29.28 5.79 6.91
CA GLY A 1078 -28.01 5.84 6.16
C GLY A 1078 -28.16 5.45 4.69
N ASN A 1079 -27.08 4.96 4.08
CA ASN A 1079 -27.06 4.47 2.70
C ASN A 1079 -27.58 3.03 2.66
N LEU A 1080 -28.42 2.71 1.68
CA LEU A 1080 -29.08 1.40 1.58
C LEU A 1080 -29.19 0.93 0.13
N ARG A 1081 -29.26 -0.41 -0.04
CA ARG A 1081 -29.62 -1.07 -1.30
C ARG A 1081 -31.13 -1.27 -1.39
N VAL A 1082 -31.82 -0.31 -2.02
CA VAL A 1082 -33.29 -0.30 -2.13
C VAL A 1082 -33.81 -0.39 -3.57
N ASP A 1083 -32.97 -0.19 -4.57
CA ASP A 1083 -33.31 -0.26 -5.99
C ASP A 1083 -32.77 -1.52 -6.67
N TYR A 1084 -33.61 -2.15 -7.48
CA TYR A 1084 -33.34 -3.48 -8.01
C TYR A 1084 -33.61 -3.60 -9.51
N VAL A 1085 -32.67 -4.25 -10.18
CA VAL A 1085 -32.82 -4.83 -11.52
C VAL A 1085 -32.53 -6.32 -11.39
N LEU A 1086 -33.52 -7.18 -11.52
CA LEU A 1086 -33.39 -8.60 -11.22
C LEU A 1086 -33.89 -9.45 -12.41
N PRO A 1087 -32.99 -9.85 -13.33
CA PRO A 1087 -33.34 -10.71 -14.45
C PRO A 1087 -33.70 -12.12 -13.99
N SER A 1088 -34.48 -12.85 -14.79
CA SER A 1088 -34.76 -14.27 -14.58
C SER A 1088 -33.52 -15.12 -14.84
N MET A 1089 -33.40 -16.30 -14.21
CA MET A 1089 -32.30 -17.26 -14.44
C MET A 1089 -32.01 -17.60 -15.91
N GLY A 1090 -33.00 -17.48 -16.81
CA GLY A 1090 -32.82 -17.72 -18.25
C GLY A 1090 -32.26 -16.52 -19.03
N LEU A 1091 -31.78 -15.47 -18.37
CA LEU A 1091 -31.12 -14.31 -18.96
C LEU A 1091 -29.69 -14.21 -18.41
N ASP A 1092 -28.72 -14.36 -19.29
CA ASP A 1092 -27.30 -14.32 -18.96
C ASP A 1092 -26.88 -12.86 -18.69
N MET A 1093 -26.42 -12.59 -17.46
CA MET A 1093 -25.93 -11.28 -17.03
C MET A 1093 -24.48 -11.11 -17.50
N VAL A 1094 -24.16 -9.93 -18.04
CA VAL A 1094 -22.84 -9.63 -18.62
C VAL A 1094 -22.14 -8.51 -17.88
N ASN A 1095 -22.90 -7.51 -17.43
CA ASN A 1095 -22.38 -6.37 -16.71
C ASN A 1095 -23.49 -5.75 -15.84
N ALA A 1096 -23.14 -5.02 -14.80
CA ALA A 1096 -24.07 -4.36 -13.90
C ALA A 1096 -23.40 -3.14 -13.26
N GLY A 1097 -24.21 -2.21 -12.75
CA GLY A 1097 -23.67 -1.11 -11.97
C GLY A 1097 -24.73 -0.18 -11.39
N VAL A 1098 -24.27 0.67 -10.48
CA VAL A 1098 -25.02 1.80 -9.92
C VAL A 1098 -24.35 3.08 -10.42
N PHE A 1099 -25.12 4.03 -10.97
CA PHE A 1099 -24.56 5.33 -11.32
C PHE A 1099 -24.44 6.18 -10.05
N TRP A 1100 -23.35 5.94 -9.32
CA TRP A 1100 -22.91 6.73 -8.19
C TRP A 1100 -21.40 6.97 -8.36
N PRO A 1101 -21.01 8.06 -9.04
CA PRO A 1101 -19.61 8.51 -9.06
C PRO A 1101 -19.14 8.89 -7.65
N ALA A 1102 -17.85 8.71 -7.36
CA ALA A 1102 -17.22 9.16 -6.10
C ALA A 1102 -17.09 10.69 -6.08
N ALA A 1103 -16.89 11.29 -4.90
CA ALA A 1103 -16.84 12.74 -4.71
C ALA A 1103 -15.76 13.47 -5.55
N ASN A 1104 -14.71 12.76 -5.99
CA ASN A 1104 -13.65 13.27 -6.85
C ASN A 1104 -13.92 13.10 -8.36
N ASP A 1105 -14.99 12.41 -8.76
CA ASP A 1105 -15.34 12.22 -10.16
C ASP A 1105 -16.11 13.46 -10.69
N PRO A 1106 -15.79 14.00 -11.87
CA PRO A 1106 -16.48 15.16 -12.46
C PRO A 1106 -17.99 14.99 -12.64
N LEU A 1107 -18.51 13.77 -12.62
CA LEU A 1107 -19.91 13.43 -12.71
C LEU A 1107 -20.62 13.39 -11.34
N PHE A 1108 -19.88 13.55 -10.23
CA PHE A 1108 -20.44 13.64 -8.88
C PHE A 1108 -21.49 14.73 -8.77
N ASP A 1109 -21.31 15.87 -9.44
CA ASP A 1109 -22.28 16.97 -9.50
C ASP A 1109 -23.69 16.56 -9.99
N LEU A 1110 -23.82 15.40 -10.65
CA LEU A 1110 -25.11 14.87 -11.08
C LEU A 1110 -25.88 14.18 -9.96
N VAL A 1111 -25.19 13.62 -8.96
CA VAL A 1111 -25.77 12.86 -7.85
C VAL A 1111 -25.64 13.59 -6.52
N GLY A 1112 -24.48 14.21 -6.27
CA GLY A 1112 -24.15 15.06 -5.12
C GLY A 1112 -24.40 14.44 -3.75
N ASP A 1113 -24.22 15.27 -2.72
CA ASP A 1113 -24.77 15.03 -1.39
C ASP A 1113 -26.08 15.79 -1.20
N TRP A 1114 -26.75 15.53 -0.08
CA TRP A 1114 -27.92 16.29 0.32
C TRP A 1114 -27.63 17.81 0.42
N PRO A 1115 -28.41 18.69 -0.25
CA PRO A 1115 -29.57 18.39 -1.10
C PRO A 1115 -29.17 17.88 -2.49
N PHE A 1116 -29.66 16.69 -2.84
CA PHE A 1116 -29.26 15.98 -4.06
C PHE A 1116 -29.66 16.74 -5.34
N PRO A 1117 -28.73 16.95 -6.30
CA PRO A 1117 -29.02 17.55 -7.59
C PRO A 1117 -30.04 16.78 -8.45
N SER A 1118 -30.08 15.45 -8.36
CA SER A 1118 -31.00 14.60 -9.11
C SER A 1118 -32.02 13.88 -8.22
N SER A 1119 -31.56 12.98 -7.35
CA SER A 1119 -32.38 12.16 -6.46
C SER A 1119 -31.53 11.65 -5.29
N ASP A 1120 -32.18 11.37 -4.17
CA ASP A 1120 -31.68 10.55 -3.06
C ASP A 1120 -31.39 9.10 -3.46
N HIS A 1121 -31.98 8.62 -4.55
CA HIS A 1121 -31.68 7.33 -5.16
C HIS A 1121 -30.67 7.44 -6.31
N ARG A 1122 -30.09 6.31 -6.69
CA ARG A 1122 -29.13 6.16 -7.78
C ARG A 1122 -29.67 5.24 -8.86
N MET A 1123 -29.25 5.49 -10.09
CA MET A 1123 -29.71 4.68 -11.22
C MET A 1123 -29.01 3.32 -11.22
N VAL A 1124 -29.78 2.24 -11.11
CA VAL A 1124 -29.27 0.85 -11.12
C VAL A 1124 -29.51 0.23 -12.49
N TRP A 1125 -28.52 -0.47 -13.04
CA TRP A 1125 -28.62 -1.09 -14.36
C TRP A 1125 -27.93 -2.45 -14.44
N ILE A 1126 -28.41 -3.30 -15.36
CA ILE A 1126 -27.83 -4.60 -15.70
C ILE A 1126 -27.90 -4.80 -17.22
N ASP A 1127 -26.82 -5.34 -17.77
CA ASP A 1127 -26.73 -5.82 -19.15
C ASP A 1127 -26.95 -7.33 -19.20
N VAL A 1128 -27.84 -7.76 -20.10
CA VAL A 1128 -28.07 -9.18 -20.39
C VAL A 1128 -27.86 -9.49 -21.88
N LEU A 1129 -27.46 -10.71 -22.23
CA LEU A 1129 -27.34 -11.11 -23.63
C LEU A 1129 -28.69 -11.08 -24.37
N LYS A 1130 -28.71 -10.53 -25.59
CA LYS A 1130 -29.88 -10.53 -26.50
C LYS A 1130 -30.30 -11.93 -26.92
N GLU A 1131 -29.36 -12.87 -26.92
CA GLU A 1131 -29.58 -14.27 -27.24
C GLU A 1131 -29.04 -15.12 -26.09
N GLY A 1132 -29.90 -15.53 -25.16
CA GLY A 1132 -29.48 -16.46 -24.11
C GLY A 1132 -28.94 -17.77 -24.70
N ASN A 1133 -27.88 -18.31 -24.10
CA ASN A 1133 -27.31 -19.59 -24.49
C ASN A 1133 -28.37 -20.69 -24.41
N ARG A 1134 -28.46 -21.53 -25.45
CA ARG A 1134 -29.30 -22.73 -25.42
C ARG A 1134 -28.58 -23.80 -24.59
N HIS A 1135 -28.77 -23.78 -23.28
CA HIS A 1135 -28.45 -24.92 -22.42
C HIS A 1135 -29.72 -25.61 -21.94
#